data_AF-A0A1H6UL69-F1
#
_entry.id   AF-A0A1H6UL69-F1
#
_cell.length_a   1.000
_cell.length_b   1.000
_cell.length_c   1.000
_cell.angle_alpha   90.00
_cell.angle_beta   90.00
_cell.angle_gamma   90.00
#
_symmetry.space_group_name_H-M   'P 1'
#
loop_
_entity.id
_entity.type
_entity.pdbx_description
1 polymer ?
#
loop_
_entity_poly.entity_id
_entity_poly.type
_entity_poly.pdbx_seq_one_letter_code
_entity_poly.pdbx_strand_id
1 'polypeptide(L)'
;MGEAGVQVVWFKRDLRLRDHAPLAEAARRGPVLPLYVYEPEQLAHEEFGGHHLSYLGECLRELSDGLASLGAPLVLRRGEVTEVLEGLHAEHPIAGLWSHEETGNGVSFQRDRRVRAWARARGVPMTELPQNGVVRRLRDRDGWAATWEERMTAPIVAGPEQLHGVQAGSCGVLSHAELGVGANTKRIPPGGEAAAHEVLHSFLTVRGVNYMREMSSPVTAEESCSRLSAPLAFGTVSLREVLQATRQRLAQVRGDETADPRWVRSLRSFESRLHWHCHFMQRLESEPAMEVRNLNPAFDGLRPDVGQAGWNAEHFGRYQAGQTGYPLVDACLRMLLETGWLNFRMRAMLMSFSSQLLWLHWRRPGLFLAHHWLDNEPGIHWAQTQMQSSTVGINKVRIYNPTLQAREQDPSGDFIRRWVPELADVPTDFIHAPWEWSGAGRLAYPAPVVDAAAAAREARRRIASVRATPEFEPQARRVYLKHGSRKKADLRAERAARGLAPPSAPSSSKPATRKPASRKKVPPMTDQPDLFGLVPEAPKPLFPTGLPDDWKAALEGEFSAPYFYELRDFLVEERKAHTIYPPAPDVFNALRFTPLSEVKVLILGQDPYHRPGQAHGLSFSVRPGVPVPPSLRNIYKELAGDIPGFTPPKHGFLRAWAEQGVLLLNAVLTVREGQANSHQGKGWEHLTDAIIRAVNAKPDRVVFVLWGSYARKKRKLITGGQHIIIESGHPSPLSETYFFGTRPFSKVNAALEEAGKTPIEWQLPVVAEE
;
A
#
# COMPACT_ATOMS: atom_id res chain seq x y z
N MET A 1 -20.81 -21.04 -56.64
CA MET A 1 -20.45 -21.04 -55.21
C MET A 1 -20.42 -19.58 -54.78
N GLY A 2 -21.33 -19.15 -53.89
CA GLY A 2 -21.30 -17.76 -53.41
C GLY A 2 -19.98 -17.48 -52.71
N GLU A 3 -19.38 -16.32 -52.95
CA GLU A 3 -18.13 -15.92 -52.28
C GLU A 3 -18.31 -16.04 -50.76
N ALA A 4 -17.40 -16.78 -50.12
CA ALA A 4 -17.40 -16.92 -48.67
C ALA A 4 -17.16 -15.53 -48.05
N GLY A 5 -18.07 -15.07 -47.19
CA GLY A 5 -17.95 -13.77 -46.55
C GLY A 5 -16.69 -13.66 -45.67
N VAL A 6 -16.19 -12.43 -45.52
CA VAL A 6 -14.91 -12.14 -44.87
C VAL A 6 -15.01 -12.11 -43.34
N GLN A 7 -13.95 -12.57 -42.67
CA GLN A 7 -13.77 -12.45 -41.22
C GLN A 7 -12.96 -11.18 -40.91
N VAL A 8 -13.62 -10.14 -40.41
CA VAL A 8 -12.95 -8.89 -40.02
C VAL A 8 -12.37 -9.03 -38.63
N VAL A 9 -11.08 -8.77 -38.47
CA VAL A 9 -10.40 -8.69 -37.16
C VAL A 9 -10.15 -7.22 -36.85
N TRP A 10 -10.92 -6.67 -35.92
CA TRP A 10 -10.85 -5.26 -35.54
C TRP A 10 -9.90 -5.03 -34.37
N PHE A 11 -8.70 -4.56 -34.71
CA PHE A 11 -7.65 -4.16 -33.77
C PHE A 11 -7.95 -2.79 -33.17
N LYS A 12 -7.66 -2.64 -31.87
CA LYS A 12 -7.84 -1.41 -31.09
C LYS A 12 -6.62 -1.13 -30.21
N ARG A 13 -6.55 -1.78 -29.06
CA ARG A 13 -5.49 -1.65 -28.04
C ARG A 13 -4.87 -3.02 -27.75
N ASP A 14 -4.72 -3.81 -28.80
CA ASP A 14 -4.27 -5.20 -28.86
C ASP A 14 -3.32 -5.41 -30.05
N LEU A 15 -2.40 -4.45 -30.25
CA LEU A 15 -1.55 -4.32 -31.44
C LEU A 15 -0.38 -5.32 -31.46
N ARG A 16 -0.70 -6.61 -31.51
CA ARG A 16 0.26 -7.72 -31.52
C ARG A 16 -0.27 -8.90 -32.32
N LEU A 17 0.62 -9.81 -32.69
CA LEU A 17 0.29 -11.09 -33.32
C LEU A 17 0.21 -12.25 -32.32
N ARG A 18 1.05 -12.23 -31.28
CA ARG A 18 1.11 -13.31 -30.29
C ARG A 18 -0.03 -13.22 -29.29
N ASP A 19 -0.49 -14.38 -28.80
CA ASP A 19 -1.63 -14.47 -27.86
C ASP A 19 -2.87 -13.69 -28.33
N HIS A 20 -3.15 -13.69 -29.64
CA HIS A 20 -4.22 -12.88 -30.22
C HIS A 20 -5.41 -13.75 -30.67
N ALA A 21 -6.30 -14.06 -29.71
CA ALA A 21 -7.41 -15.01 -29.93
C ALA A 21 -8.38 -14.63 -31.07
N PRO A 22 -8.80 -13.36 -31.26
CA PRO A 22 -9.65 -12.96 -32.38
C PRO A 22 -9.03 -13.23 -33.74
N LEU A 23 -7.70 -13.05 -33.87
CA LEU A 23 -6.98 -13.28 -35.13
C LEU A 23 -6.91 -14.78 -35.43
N ALA A 24 -6.54 -15.58 -34.44
CA ALA A 24 -6.46 -17.04 -34.57
C ALA A 24 -7.84 -17.66 -34.89
N GLU A 25 -8.91 -17.14 -34.29
CA GLU A 25 -10.26 -17.67 -34.53
C GLU A 25 -10.84 -17.24 -35.89
N ALA A 26 -10.60 -15.99 -36.31
CA ALA A 26 -10.96 -15.54 -37.65
C ALA A 26 -10.24 -16.36 -38.74
N ALA A 27 -8.94 -16.62 -38.55
CA ALA A 27 -8.12 -17.39 -39.50
C ALA A 27 -8.66 -18.81 -39.74
N ARG A 28 -9.28 -19.44 -38.73
CA ARG A 28 -9.87 -20.78 -38.85
C ARG A 28 -11.19 -20.82 -39.63
N ARG A 29 -11.81 -19.67 -39.87
CA ARG A 29 -13.19 -19.58 -40.38
C ARG A 29 -13.27 -19.14 -41.85
N GLY A 30 -12.21 -18.56 -42.40
CA GLY A 30 -12.17 -18.18 -43.80
C GLY A 30 -11.21 -17.02 -44.08
N PRO A 31 -11.40 -16.32 -45.21
CA PRO A 31 -10.61 -15.14 -45.56
C PRO A 31 -10.68 -14.08 -44.45
N VAL A 32 -9.54 -13.47 -44.13
CA VAL A 32 -9.38 -12.52 -43.03
C VAL A 32 -9.09 -11.11 -43.55
N LEU A 33 -9.74 -10.11 -42.95
CA LEU A 33 -9.45 -8.70 -43.15
C LEU A 33 -9.06 -8.08 -41.79
N PRO A 34 -7.75 -7.93 -41.51
CA PRO A 34 -7.27 -7.20 -40.35
C PRO A 34 -7.57 -5.70 -40.52
N LEU A 35 -8.24 -5.09 -39.56
CA LEU A 35 -8.71 -3.70 -39.64
C LEU A 35 -8.26 -2.91 -38.42
N TYR A 36 -7.70 -1.72 -38.66
CA TYR A 36 -7.55 -0.66 -37.67
C TYR A 36 -8.15 0.65 -38.20
N VAL A 37 -8.83 1.39 -37.33
CA VAL A 37 -9.52 2.63 -37.70
C VAL A 37 -9.01 3.79 -36.86
N TYR A 38 -8.53 4.84 -37.51
CA TYR A 38 -8.29 6.15 -36.90
C TYR A 38 -9.64 6.86 -36.69
N GLU A 39 -10.15 6.77 -35.47
CA GLU A 39 -11.48 7.28 -35.10
C GLU A 39 -11.40 8.75 -34.66
N PRO A 40 -12.05 9.71 -35.35
CA PRO A 40 -11.98 11.12 -35.02
C PRO A 40 -12.36 11.45 -33.56
N GLU A 41 -13.39 10.79 -33.02
CA GLU A 41 -13.82 10.99 -31.63
C GLU A 41 -12.77 10.55 -30.60
N GLN A 42 -11.95 9.54 -30.91
CA GLN A 42 -10.86 9.10 -30.02
C GLN A 42 -9.68 10.05 -30.12
N LEU A 43 -9.32 10.46 -31.34
CA LEU A 43 -8.20 11.37 -31.60
C LEU A 43 -8.45 12.77 -31.03
N ALA A 44 -9.70 13.23 -31.01
CA ALA A 44 -10.10 14.51 -30.45
C ALA A 44 -10.36 14.46 -28.93
N HIS A 45 -10.33 13.28 -28.30
CA HIS A 45 -10.57 13.15 -26.87
C HIS A 45 -9.47 13.84 -26.06
N GLU A 46 -9.84 14.49 -24.95
CA GLU A 46 -8.90 15.28 -24.14
C GLU A 46 -7.77 14.45 -23.51
N GLU A 47 -7.95 13.14 -23.38
CA GLU A 47 -6.90 12.21 -22.92
C GLU A 47 -5.91 11.80 -24.01
N PHE A 48 -6.18 12.11 -25.29
CA PHE A 48 -5.33 11.74 -26.42
C PHE A 48 -4.38 12.89 -26.81
N GLY A 49 -3.19 12.56 -27.31
CA GLY A 49 -2.14 13.55 -27.58
C GLY A 49 -1.10 13.04 -28.58
N GLY A 50 -0.25 13.93 -29.09
CA GLY A 50 0.71 13.61 -30.16
C GLY A 50 1.66 12.46 -29.89
N HIS A 51 2.09 12.29 -28.64
CA HIS A 51 2.95 11.19 -28.20
C HIS A 51 2.25 9.82 -28.24
N HIS A 52 0.95 9.78 -27.95
CA HIS A 52 0.14 8.57 -28.13
C HIS A 52 0.10 8.18 -29.59
N LEU A 53 -0.11 9.15 -30.50
CA LEU A 53 -0.13 8.89 -31.95
C LEU A 53 1.24 8.45 -32.48
N SER A 54 2.34 9.04 -32.00
CA SER A 54 3.69 8.59 -32.38
C SER A 54 3.94 7.14 -32.00
N TYR A 55 3.65 6.77 -30.75
CA TYR A 55 3.82 5.40 -30.27
C TYR A 55 2.91 4.42 -31.02
N LEU A 56 1.63 4.79 -31.19
CA LEU A 56 0.66 4.05 -31.99
C LEU A 56 1.15 3.80 -33.41
N GLY A 57 1.70 4.84 -34.07
CA GLY A 57 2.21 4.73 -35.42
C GLY A 57 3.36 3.73 -35.54
N GLU A 58 4.26 3.66 -34.56
CA GLU A 58 5.30 2.61 -34.51
C GLU A 58 4.69 1.21 -34.34
N CYS A 59 3.73 1.05 -33.42
CA CYS A 59 3.02 -0.22 -33.24
C CYS A 59 2.29 -0.68 -34.51
N LEU A 60 1.61 0.23 -35.20
CA LEU A 60 0.85 -0.09 -36.41
C LEU A 60 1.74 -0.46 -37.60
N ARG A 61 2.94 0.13 -37.71
CA ARG A 61 3.92 -0.26 -38.74
C ARG A 61 4.38 -1.70 -38.52
N GLU A 62 4.84 -2.03 -37.32
CA GLU A 62 5.30 -3.40 -37.01
C GLU A 62 4.16 -4.43 -37.16
N LEU A 63 2.96 -4.10 -36.67
CA LEU A 63 1.79 -4.96 -36.83
C LEU A 63 1.43 -5.16 -38.31
N SER A 64 1.49 -4.10 -39.12
CA SER A 64 1.23 -4.15 -40.56
C SER A 64 2.24 -5.05 -41.28
N ASP A 65 3.53 -4.91 -40.97
CA ASP A 65 4.59 -5.74 -41.56
C ASP A 65 4.42 -7.21 -41.18
N GLY A 66 4.13 -7.48 -39.90
CA GLY A 66 3.89 -8.83 -39.40
C GLY A 66 2.66 -9.49 -40.06
N LEU A 67 1.53 -8.78 -40.14
CA LEU A 67 0.32 -9.26 -40.81
C LEU A 67 0.52 -9.48 -42.32
N ALA A 68 1.25 -8.60 -42.99
CA ALA A 68 1.62 -8.76 -44.39
C ALA A 68 2.48 -10.01 -44.61
N SER A 69 3.43 -10.31 -43.71
CA SER A 69 4.25 -11.52 -43.79
C SER A 69 3.44 -12.81 -43.65
N LEU A 70 2.30 -12.76 -42.95
CA LEU A 70 1.36 -13.86 -42.81
C LEU A 70 0.41 -13.99 -44.01
N GLY A 71 0.37 -13.04 -44.96
CA GLY A 71 -0.48 -13.09 -46.15
C GLY A 71 -1.80 -12.33 -46.05
N ALA A 72 -2.00 -11.51 -45.01
CA ALA A 72 -3.18 -10.64 -44.87
C ALA A 72 -2.76 -9.25 -44.35
N PRO A 73 -2.49 -8.27 -45.23
CA PRO A 73 -2.01 -6.96 -44.79
C PRO A 73 -3.03 -6.21 -43.92
N LEU A 74 -2.54 -5.35 -43.03
CA LEU A 74 -3.38 -4.51 -42.19
C LEU A 74 -4.09 -3.43 -43.00
N VAL A 75 -5.42 -3.43 -42.95
CA VAL A 75 -6.26 -2.40 -43.54
C VAL A 75 -6.39 -1.23 -42.57
N LEU A 76 -5.86 -0.07 -42.96
CA LEU A 76 -5.97 1.17 -42.19
C LEU A 76 -7.06 2.05 -42.81
N ARG A 77 -7.97 2.55 -41.96
CA ARG A 77 -9.06 3.46 -42.32
C ARG A 77 -9.07 4.67 -41.39
N ARG A 78 -9.73 5.74 -41.82
CA ARG A 78 -10.06 6.89 -40.99
C ARG A 78 -11.55 7.15 -41.09
N GLY A 79 -12.19 7.43 -39.96
CA GLY A 79 -13.61 7.76 -39.89
C GLY A 79 -14.29 7.14 -38.68
N GLU A 80 -15.61 7.31 -38.58
CA GLU A 80 -16.40 6.61 -37.57
C GLU A 80 -16.45 5.11 -37.91
N VAL A 81 -16.11 4.26 -36.93
CA VAL A 81 -15.95 2.82 -37.18
C VAL A 81 -17.20 2.17 -37.78
N THR A 82 -18.40 2.61 -37.43
CA THR A 82 -19.64 2.07 -38.00
C THR A 82 -19.81 2.42 -39.48
N GLU A 83 -19.35 3.60 -39.92
CA GLU A 83 -19.38 4.00 -41.33
C GLU A 83 -18.32 3.24 -42.13
N VAL A 84 -17.14 3.03 -41.52
CA VAL A 84 -16.08 2.21 -42.12
C VAL A 84 -16.53 0.76 -42.28
N LEU A 85 -17.14 0.17 -41.25
CA LEU A 85 -17.67 -1.19 -41.31
C LEU A 85 -18.82 -1.31 -42.32
N GLU A 86 -19.66 -0.28 -42.43
CA GLU A 86 -20.72 -0.21 -43.44
C GLU A 86 -20.16 -0.25 -44.87
N GLY A 87 -19.16 0.59 -45.17
CA GLY A 87 -18.49 0.58 -46.46
C GLY A 87 -17.79 -0.74 -46.75
N LEU A 88 -17.05 -1.28 -45.78
CA LEU A 88 -16.39 -2.58 -45.91
C LEU A 88 -17.39 -3.72 -46.12
N HIS A 89 -18.57 -3.68 -45.49
CA HIS A 89 -19.61 -4.70 -45.69
C HIS A 89 -20.22 -4.65 -47.09
N ALA A 90 -20.28 -3.46 -47.70
CA ALA A 90 -20.72 -3.29 -49.08
C ALA A 90 -19.66 -3.76 -50.09
N GLU A 91 -18.37 -3.54 -49.81
CA GLU A 91 -17.24 -4.01 -50.63
C GLU A 91 -17.05 -5.53 -50.52
N HIS A 92 -17.10 -6.05 -49.29
CA HIS A 92 -16.86 -7.44 -48.94
C HIS A 92 -17.89 -7.88 -47.89
N PRO A 93 -18.86 -8.74 -48.23
CA PRO A 93 -19.85 -9.22 -47.27
C PRO A 93 -19.18 -9.79 -46.01
N ILE A 94 -19.34 -9.09 -44.87
CA ILE A 94 -18.72 -9.49 -43.60
C ILE A 94 -19.52 -10.65 -43.00
N ALA A 95 -18.86 -11.80 -42.86
CA ALA A 95 -19.43 -13.00 -42.24
C ALA A 95 -19.16 -13.08 -40.73
N GLY A 96 -18.17 -12.34 -40.21
CA GLY A 96 -17.89 -12.28 -38.79
C GLY A 96 -17.01 -11.09 -38.41
N LEU A 97 -17.32 -10.45 -37.28
CA LEU A 97 -16.54 -9.37 -36.69
C LEU A 97 -15.90 -9.85 -35.39
N TRP A 98 -14.57 -9.86 -35.35
CA TRP A 98 -13.75 -10.42 -34.27
C TRP A 98 -12.95 -9.31 -33.60
N SER A 99 -12.98 -9.25 -32.27
CA SER A 99 -12.08 -8.34 -31.54
C SER A 99 -11.86 -8.82 -30.11
N HIS A 100 -10.87 -8.25 -29.42
CA HIS A 100 -10.83 -8.39 -27.97
C HIS A 100 -11.82 -7.45 -27.29
N GLU A 101 -12.27 -7.87 -26.11
CA GLU A 101 -12.94 -6.98 -25.16
C GLU A 101 -12.01 -5.83 -24.77
N GLU A 102 -12.52 -4.59 -24.83
CA GLU A 102 -11.83 -3.40 -24.33
C GLU A 102 -12.51 -2.87 -23.05
N THR A 103 -11.70 -2.35 -22.13
CA THR A 103 -12.13 -1.51 -21.01
C THR A 103 -11.47 -0.15 -21.16
N GLY A 104 -12.09 0.76 -21.93
CA GLY A 104 -11.56 2.10 -22.18
C GLY A 104 -12.40 3.20 -21.52
N ASN A 105 -12.25 4.43 -22.01
CA ASN A 105 -12.99 5.60 -21.54
C ASN A 105 -14.44 5.62 -22.07
N GLY A 106 -15.20 6.63 -21.65
CA GLY A 106 -16.60 6.80 -22.06
C GLY A 106 -16.80 6.85 -23.57
N VAL A 107 -15.89 7.48 -24.32
CA VAL A 107 -15.98 7.56 -25.78
C VAL A 107 -15.83 6.17 -26.40
N SER A 108 -14.79 5.42 -26.01
CA SER A 108 -14.52 4.08 -26.54
C SER A 108 -15.62 3.07 -26.15
N PHE A 109 -16.23 3.26 -24.98
CA PHE A 109 -17.41 2.49 -24.57
C PHE A 109 -18.67 2.79 -25.41
N GLN A 110 -18.97 4.06 -25.71
CA GLN A 110 -20.11 4.39 -26.57
C GLN A 110 -19.91 3.89 -28.00
N ARG A 111 -18.69 4.01 -28.51
CA ARG A 111 -18.24 3.47 -29.79
C ARG A 111 -18.51 1.97 -29.91
N ASP A 112 -18.11 1.17 -28.92
CA ASP A 112 -18.41 -0.27 -28.88
C ASP A 112 -19.92 -0.56 -28.88
N ARG A 113 -20.73 0.26 -28.20
CA ARG A 113 -22.19 0.12 -28.22
C ARG A 113 -22.77 0.37 -29.61
N ARG A 114 -22.25 1.37 -30.33
CA ARG A 114 -22.66 1.68 -31.71
C ARG A 114 -22.27 0.53 -32.66
N VAL A 115 -21.06 -0.01 -32.55
CA VAL A 115 -20.62 -1.17 -33.35
C VAL A 115 -21.49 -2.40 -33.10
N ARG A 116 -21.78 -2.74 -31.82
CA ARG A 116 -22.69 -3.85 -31.51
C ARG A 116 -24.10 -3.64 -32.06
N ALA A 117 -24.58 -2.39 -32.09
CA ALA A 117 -25.88 -2.07 -32.67
C ALA A 117 -25.87 -2.20 -34.21
N TRP A 118 -24.82 -1.71 -34.86
CA TRP A 118 -24.59 -1.89 -36.30
C TRP A 118 -24.54 -3.37 -36.69
N ALA A 119 -23.74 -4.18 -35.97
CA ALA A 119 -23.60 -5.62 -36.24
C ALA A 119 -24.95 -6.35 -36.14
N ARG A 120 -25.75 -6.04 -35.10
CA ARG A 120 -27.12 -6.58 -34.97
C ARG A 120 -28.03 -6.15 -36.12
N ALA A 121 -27.96 -4.87 -36.52
CA ALA A 121 -28.80 -4.36 -37.60
C ALA A 121 -28.47 -4.99 -38.96
N ARG A 122 -27.22 -5.40 -39.18
CA ARG A 122 -26.76 -6.06 -40.41
C ARG A 122 -26.72 -7.57 -40.35
N GLY A 123 -27.15 -8.17 -39.24
CA GLY A 123 -27.08 -9.62 -39.05
C GLY A 123 -25.65 -10.17 -39.07
N VAL A 124 -24.64 -9.33 -38.81
CA VAL A 124 -23.23 -9.72 -38.76
C VAL A 124 -22.92 -10.27 -37.36
N PRO A 125 -22.49 -11.54 -37.22
CA PRO A 125 -22.05 -12.08 -35.94
C PRO A 125 -20.84 -11.32 -35.42
N MET A 126 -20.93 -10.78 -34.20
CA MET A 126 -19.82 -10.12 -33.52
C MET A 126 -19.39 -10.94 -32.31
N THR A 127 -18.09 -11.26 -32.26
CA THR A 127 -17.47 -11.98 -31.13
C THR A 127 -16.39 -11.10 -30.50
N GLU A 128 -16.55 -10.87 -29.20
CA GLU A 128 -15.56 -10.16 -28.38
C GLU A 128 -14.94 -11.15 -27.39
N LEU A 129 -13.63 -11.37 -27.49
CA LEU A 129 -12.91 -12.33 -26.66
C LEU A 129 -12.15 -11.63 -25.52
N PRO A 130 -12.14 -12.18 -24.30
CA PRO A 130 -11.40 -11.59 -23.20
C PRO A 130 -9.90 -11.69 -23.44
N GLN A 131 -9.16 -10.58 -23.26
CA GLN A 131 -7.70 -10.54 -23.37
C GLN A 131 -6.98 -10.54 -22.02
N ASN A 132 -7.66 -10.15 -20.95
CA ASN A 132 -7.08 -10.03 -19.62
C ASN A 132 -8.04 -10.56 -18.54
N GLY A 133 -7.70 -10.31 -17.28
CA GLY A 133 -8.49 -10.78 -16.14
C GLY A 133 -9.73 -9.94 -15.82
N VAL A 134 -10.10 -8.95 -16.64
CA VAL A 134 -11.35 -8.20 -16.49
C VAL A 134 -12.53 -9.02 -17.01
N VAL A 135 -13.59 -9.10 -16.22
CA VAL A 135 -14.82 -9.86 -16.48
C VAL A 135 -15.96 -8.87 -16.68
N ARG A 136 -16.56 -8.89 -17.88
CA ARG A 136 -17.72 -8.05 -18.19
C ARG A 136 -18.95 -8.43 -17.37
N ARG A 137 -19.75 -7.42 -17.01
CA ARG A 137 -21.02 -7.56 -16.26
C ARG A 137 -20.89 -8.32 -14.94
N LEU A 138 -19.71 -8.27 -14.33
CA LEU A 138 -19.45 -8.89 -13.04
C LEU A 138 -20.30 -8.20 -11.95
N ARG A 139 -21.14 -8.98 -11.25
CA ARG A 139 -22.04 -8.47 -10.22
C ARG A 139 -21.29 -7.87 -9.03
N ASP A 140 -20.24 -8.56 -8.59
CA ASP A 140 -19.42 -8.23 -7.43
C ASP A 140 -18.08 -8.98 -7.52
N ARG A 141 -17.16 -8.79 -6.56
CA ARG A 141 -15.82 -9.39 -6.61
C ARG A 141 -15.74 -10.89 -6.27
N ASP A 142 -16.85 -11.61 -6.09
CA ASP A 142 -16.79 -13.07 -5.91
C ASP A 142 -16.31 -13.76 -7.18
N GLY A 143 -15.45 -14.77 -7.02
CA GLY A 143 -14.95 -15.59 -8.14
C GLY A 143 -13.95 -14.88 -9.05
N TRP A 144 -13.88 -13.54 -9.04
CA TRP A 144 -13.03 -12.76 -9.93
C TRP A 144 -11.56 -13.19 -9.90
N ALA A 145 -10.98 -13.39 -8.71
CA ALA A 145 -9.57 -13.81 -8.59
C ALA A 145 -9.32 -15.21 -9.16
N ALA A 146 -10.31 -16.12 -9.06
CA ALA A 146 -10.20 -17.45 -9.66
C ALA A 146 -10.28 -17.38 -11.19
N THR A 147 -11.21 -16.58 -11.73
CA THR A 147 -11.30 -16.33 -13.18
C THR A 147 -10.07 -15.61 -13.72
N TRP A 148 -9.49 -14.67 -12.96
CA TRP A 148 -8.23 -14.03 -13.31
C TRP A 148 -7.11 -15.08 -13.42
N GLU A 149 -6.96 -15.93 -12.40
CA GLU A 149 -5.93 -16.97 -12.40
C GLU A 149 -6.12 -17.97 -13.54
N GLU A 150 -7.35 -18.45 -13.77
CA GLU A 150 -7.71 -19.31 -14.90
C GLU A 150 -7.30 -18.70 -16.24
N ARG A 151 -7.70 -17.45 -16.51
CA ARG A 151 -7.39 -16.77 -17.77
C ARG A 151 -5.90 -16.49 -17.96
N MET A 152 -5.18 -16.17 -16.89
CA MET A 152 -3.76 -15.83 -16.97
C MET A 152 -2.85 -17.07 -17.01
N THR A 153 -3.34 -18.22 -16.57
CA THR A 153 -2.65 -19.52 -16.67
C THR A 153 -3.04 -20.31 -17.92
N ALA A 154 -4.08 -19.91 -18.64
CA ALA A 154 -4.47 -20.51 -19.91
C ALA A 154 -3.29 -20.52 -20.89
N PRO A 155 -3.18 -21.53 -21.79
CA PRO A 155 -2.12 -21.56 -22.79
C PRO A 155 -2.08 -20.28 -23.62
N ILE A 156 -0.88 -19.83 -23.98
CA ILE A 156 -0.70 -18.76 -24.97
C ILE A 156 -1.34 -19.20 -26.28
N VAL A 157 -2.19 -18.35 -26.86
CA VAL A 157 -2.82 -18.64 -28.14
C VAL A 157 -1.76 -18.54 -29.24
N ALA A 158 -1.52 -19.66 -29.92
CA ALA A 158 -0.66 -19.69 -31.09
C ALA A 158 -1.24 -18.79 -32.19
N GLY A 159 -0.41 -17.93 -32.75
CA GLY A 159 -0.75 -17.16 -33.94
C GLY A 159 -0.92 -18.06 -35.16
N PRO A 160 -1.65 -17.60 -36.20
CA PRO A 160 -1.75 -18.32 -37.46
C PRO A 160 -0.39 -18.36 -38.16
N GLU A 161 -0.03 -19.49 -38.76
CA GLU A 161 1.20 -19.62 -39.58
C GLU A 161 1.05 -18.94 -40.95
N GLN A 162 -0.18 -18.90 -41.46
CA GLN A 162 -0.55 -18.24 -42.71
C GLN A 162 -2.00 -17.74 -42.61
N LEU A 163 -2.29 -16.64 -43.31
CA LEU A 163 -3.59 -16.02 -43.43
C LEU A 163 -3.99 -15.93 -44.91
N HIS A 164 -5.28 -16.14 -45.17
CA HIS A 164 -5.89 -15.88 -46.46
C HIS A 164 -6.44 -14.45 -46.44
N GLY A 165 -5.61 -13.48 -46.83
CA GLY A 165 -5.99 -12.06 -46.81
C GLY A 165 -7.02 -11.67 -47.86
N VAL A 166 -7.85 -10.68 -47.53
CA VAL A 166 -8.73 -9.99 -48.49
C VAL A 166 -8.12 -8.64 -48.86
N GLN A 167 -8.13 -8.33 -50.16
CA GLN A 167 -7.69 -7.03 -50.66
C GLN A 167 -8.77 -5.98 -50.42
N ALA A 168 -8.45 -4.97 -49.62
CA ALA A 168 -9.26 -3.76 -49.47
C ALA A 168 -8.33 -2.55 -49.59
N GLY A 169 -8.87 -1.37 -49.91
CA GLY A 169 -8.08 -0.13 -49.90
C GLY A 169 -7.39 0.07 -48.54
N SER A 170 -6.39 0.95 -48.41
CA SER A 170 -5.78 1.29 -47.12
C SER A 170 -5.22 2.70 -47.17
N CYS A 171 -5.41 3.49 -46.12
CA CYS A 171 -4.82 4.83 -46.05
C CYS A 171 -3.35 4.82 -45.60
N GLY A 172 -2.81 3.64 -45.25
CA GLY A 172 -1.49 3.54 -44.62
C GLY A 172 -1.44 4.20 -43.24
N VAL A 173 -0.25 4.25 -42.66
CA VAL A 173 0.00 4.93 -41.38
C VAL A 173 0.04 6.42 -41.63
N LEU A 174 -0.94 7.15 -41.08
CA LEU A 174 -1.10 8.58 -41.28
C LEU A 174 -0.24 9.39 -40.31
N SER A 175 0.22 10.55 -40.76
CA SER A 175 0.95 11.53 -39.97
C SER A 175 0.06 12.30 -39.00
N HIS A 176 0.69 13.01 -38.04
CA HIS A 176 0.01 13.94 -37.15
C HIS A 176 -0.84 14.97 -37.90
N ALA A 177 -0.29 15.56 -38.96
CA ALA A 177 -0.95 16.60 -39.76
C ALA A 177 -2.19 16.06 -40.48
N GLU A 178 -2.09 14.86 -41.08
CA GLU A 178 -3.22 14.22 -41.75
C GLU A 178 -4.37 13.91 -40.78
N LEU A 179 -4.05 13.58 -39.53
CA LEU A 179 -5.03 13.26 -38.49
C LEU A 179 -5.51 14.47 -37.67
N GLY A 180 -4.95 15.66 -37.89
CA GLY A 180 -5.29 16.86 -37.12
C GLY A 180 -4.87 16.77 -35.64
N VAL A 181 -3.88 15.94 -35.32
CA VAL A 181 -3.34 15.78 -33.96
C VAL A 181 -2.05 16.59 -33.86
N GLY A 182 -1.82 17.28 -32.74
CA GLY A 182 -0.57 18.01 -32.52
C GLY A 182 0.66 17.08 -32.59
N ALA A 183 1.80 17.62 -33.03
CA ALA A 183 3.05 16.86 -33.10
C ALA A 183 3.49 16.34 -31.72
N ASN A 184 4.22 15.23 -31.70
CA ASN A 184 4.84 14.74 -30.47
C ASN A 184 5.98 15.66 -30.04
N THR A 185 5.94 16.13 -28.79
CA THR A 185 7.00 16.94 -28.16
C THR A 185 7.75 16.17 -27.05
N LYS A 186 7.37 14.92 -26.79
CA LYS A 186 7.90 14.11 -25.69
C LYS A 186 8.94 13.11 -26.19
N ARG A 187 9.92 12.80 -25.35
CA ARG A 187 10.82 11.66 -25.53
C ARG A 187 10.13 10.40 -25.06
N ILE A 188 9.70 9.57 -26.01
CA ILE A 188 9.01 8.31 -25.75
C ILE A 188 9.90 7.12 -26.11
N PRO A 189 9.74 5.96 -25.44
CA PRO A 189 10.41 4.73 -25.84
C PRO A 189 9.89 4.23 -27.19
N PRO A 190 10.63 3.33 -27.87
CA PRO A 190 10.15 2.68 -29.09
C PRO A 190 8.86 1.88 -28.84
N GLY A 191 7.96 1.91 -29.80
CA GLY A 191 6.71 1.14 -29.83
C GLY A 191 6.87 -0.21 -30.52
N GLY A 192 5.85 -1.05 -30.36
CA GLY A 192 5.74 -2.33 -31.06
C GLY A 192 5.98 -3.57 -30.19
N GLU A 193 5.81 -4.73 -30.81
CA GLU A 193 5.81 -6.04 -30.14
C GLU A 193 7.24 -6.51 -29.84
N ALA A 194 8.18 -6.30 -30.75
CA ALA A 194 9.60 -6.61 -30.53
C ALA A 194 10.18 -5.79 -29.37
N ALA A 195 9.94 -4.47 -29.37
CA ALA A 195 10.40 -3.58 -28.30
C ALA A 195 9.79 -3.96 -26.94
N ALA A 196 8.51 -4.35 -26.91
CA ALA A 196 7.85 -4.82 -25.69
C ALA A 196 8.53 -6.07 -25.09
N HIS A 197 8.86 -7.04 -25.94
CA HIS A 197 9.55 -8.26 -25.52
C HIS A 197 10.99 -8.03 -25.07
N GLU A 198 11.72 -7.13 -25.75
CA GLU A 198 13.08 -6.74 -25.32
C GLU A 198 13.06 -6.12 -23.92
N VAL A 199 12.12 -5.18 -23.69
CA VAL A 199 11.94 -4.52 -22.39
C VAL A 199 11.56 -5.53 -21.30
N LEU A 200 10.65 -6.46 -21.60
CA LEU A 200 10.27 -7.56 -20.69
C LEU A 200 11.47 -8.45 -20.36
N HIS A 201 12.21 -8.90 -21.37
CA HIS A 201 13.37 -9.77 -21.21
C HIS A 201 14.44 -9.09 -20.34
N SER A 202 14.80 -7.84 -20.68
CA SER A 202 15.74 -7.02 -19.91
C SER A 202 15.31 -6.84 -18.45
N PHE A 203 14.01 -6.64 -18.20
CA PHE A 203 13.49 -6.56 -16.83
C PHE A 203 13.63 -7.88 -16.07
N LEU A 204 13.22 -9.00 -16.67
CA LEU A 204 13.22 -10.30 -16.01
C LEU A 204 14.62 -10.88 -15.78
N THR A 205 15.61 -10.46 -16.56
CA THR A 205 16.96 -11.04 -16.54
C THR A 205 18.02 -10.13 -15.93
N VAL A 206 17.86 -8.80 -16.05
CA VAL A 206 18.88 -7.83 -15.64
C VAL A 206 18.32 -6.77 -14.69
N ARG A 207 17.41 -5.90 -15.16
CA ARG A 207 17.03 -4.66 -14.45
C ARG A 207 16.15 -4.89 -13.23
N GLY A 208 15.34 -5.95 -13.23
CA GLY A 208 14.29 -6.18 -12.23
C GLY A 208 14.79 -6.65 -10.86
N VAL A 209 16.08 -6.93 -10.68
CA VAL A 209 16.61 -7.50 -9.42
C VAL A 209 16.27 -6.63 -8.21
N ASN A 210 16.34 -5.30 -8.35
CA ASN A 210 16.06 -4.33 -7.28
C ASN A 210 14.64 -3.76 -7.32
N TYR A 211 13.77 -4.23 -8.22
CA TYR A 211 12.43 -3.67 -8.45
C TYR A 211 11.66 -3.40 -7.14
N MET A 212 11.65 -4.36 -6.20
CA MET A 212 10.92 -4.19 -4.94
C MET A 212 11.39 -2.97 -4.13
N ARG A 213 12.70 -2.72 -4.09
CA ARG A 213 13.32 -1.66 -3.30
C ARG A 213 13.22 -0.31 -4.00
N GLU A 214 13.43 -0.29 -5.31
CA GLU A 214 13.71 0.93 -6.07
C GLU A 214 12.47 1.54 -6.74
N MET A 215 11.36 0.80 -6.89
CA MET A 215 10.16 1.30 -7.60
C MET A 215 9.53 2.58 -7.03
N SER A 216 9.81 2.92 -5.76
CA SER A 216 9.24 4.09 -5.08
C SER A 216 10.01 5.38 -5.36
N SER A 217 11.31 5.30 -5.62
CA SER A 217 12.16 6.46 -5.82
C SER A 217 12.10 6.92 -7.27
N PRO A 218 11.85 8.21 -7.55
CA PRO A 218 11.88 8.72 -8.92
C PRO A 218 13.30 8.71 -9.53
N VAL A 219 14.34 8.61 -8.70
CA VAL A 219 15.74 8.51 -9.14
C VAL A 219 16.00 7.16 -9.80
N THR A 220 15.55 6.07 -9.17
CA THR A 220 15.91 4.70 -9.56
C THR A 220 14.79 3.95 -10.28
N ALA A 221 13.54 4.42 -10.19
CA ALA A 221 12.41 3.70 -10.77
C ALA A 221 12.43 3.67 -12.30
N GLU A 222 13.04 4.66 -12.97
CA GLU A 222 13.16 4.66 -14.43
C GLU A 222 13.89 3.42 -14.94
N GLU A 223 14.98 3.03 -14.28
CA GLU A 223 15.78 1.86 -14.63
C GLU A 223 15.21 0.56 -14.05
N SER A 224 14.81 0.58 -12.78
CA SER A 224 14.45 -0.63 -12.02
C SER A 224 13.02 -1.13 -12.26
N CYS A 225 12.11 -0.28 -12.73
CA CYS A 225 10.74 -0.70 -13.06
C CYS A 225 10.67 -1.40 -14.42
N SER A 226 9.62 -2.20 -14.64
CA SER A 226 9.51 -3.02 -15.85
C SER A 226 9.45 -2.22 -17.14
N ARG A 227 8.92 -0.99 -17.11
CA ARG A 227 8.62 -0.15 -18.29
C ARG A 227 7.58 -0.75 -19.24
N LEU A 228 6.81 -1.74 -18.78
CA LEU A 228 5.79 -2.45 -19.56
C LEU A 228 4.41 -1.79 -19.57
N SER A 229 4.23 -0.64 -18.91
CA SER A 229 2.94 0.02 -18.83
C SER A 229 2.42 0.51 -20.18
N ALA A 230 3.27 1.12 -21.02
CA ALA A 230 2.88 1.51 -22.39
C ALA A 230 2.65 0.29 -23.31
N PRO A 231 3.55 -0.71 -23.36
CA PRO A 231 3.27 -1.96 -24.09
C PRO A 231 1.94 -2.63 -23.73
N LEU A 232 1.60 -2.69 -22.44
CA LEU A 232 0.32 -3.24 -21.98
C LEU A 232 -0.87 -2.35 -22.37
N ALA A 233 -0.72 -1.02 -22.32
CA ALA A 233 -1.78 -0.07 -22.67
C ALA A 233 -2.10 -0.06 -24.18
N PHE A 234 -1.12 -0.32 -25.05
CA PHE A 234 -1.34 -0.48 -26.51
C PHE A 234 -1.54 -1.94 -26.92
N GLY A 235 -1.36 -2.87 -25.98
CA GLY A 235 -1.53 -4.30 -26.18
C GLY A 235 -0.53 -4.93 -27.14
N THR A 236 0.67 -4.37 -27.24
CA THR A 236 1.81 -4.94 -28.00
C THR A 236 2.44 -6.16 -27.30
N VAL A 237 2.05 -6.42 -26.05
CA VAL A 237 2.28 -7.68 -25.33
C VAL A 237 1.05 -8.00 -24.49
N SER A 238 0.69 -9.28 -24.39
CA SER A 238 -0.42 -9.68 -23.51
C SER A 238 -0.01 -9.71 -22.04
N LEU A 239 -0.96 -9.41 -21.14
CA LEU A 239 -0.73 -9.56 -19.70
C LEU A 239 -0.44 -11.03 -19.32
N ARG A 240 -1.04 -11.97 -20.06
CA ARG A 240 -0.84 -13.41 -19.92
C ARG A 240 0.61 -13.80 -20.19
N GLU A 241 1.19 -13.36 -21.31
CA GLU A 241 2.61 -13.59 -21.63
C GLU A 241 3.52 -13.00 -20.56
N VAL A 242 3.29 -11.76 -20.13
CA VAL A 242 4.10 -11.11 -19.08
C VAL A 242 4.05 -11.91 -17.77
N LEU A 243 2.87 -12.38 -17.35
CA LEU A 243 2.73 -13.17 -16.13
C LEU A 243 3.44 -14.52 -16.26
N GLN A 244 3.22 -15.24 -17.36
CA GLN A 244 3.81 -16.56 -17.56
C GLN A 244 5.32 -16.50 -17.63
N ALA A 245 5.89 -15.52 -18.36
CA ALA A 245 7.33 -15.27 -18.39
C ALA A 245 7.88 -14.91 -16.99
N THR A 246 7.15 -14.09 -16.22
CA THR A 246 7.52 -13.75 -14.84
C THR A 246 7.55 -14.99 -13.95
N ARG A 247 6.54 -15.85 -14.02
CA ARG A 247 6.45 -17.09 -13.24
C ARG A 247 7.51 -18.11 -13.64
N GLN A 248 7.81 -18.23 -14.93
CA GLN A 248 8.90 -19.06 -15.43
C GLN A 248 10.24 -18.57 -14.88
N ARG A 249 10.51 -17.27 -14.96
CA ARG A 249 11.74 -16.69 -14.40
C ARG A 249 11.81 -16.88 -12.89
N LEU A 250 10.70 -16.70 -12.18
CA LEU A 250 10.61 -16.93 -10.73
C LEU A 250 10.91 -18.39 -10.36
N ALA A 251 10.48 -19.36 -11.18
CA ALA A 251 10.82 -20.77 -10.98
C ALA A 251 12.31 -21.03 -11.22
N GLN A 252 12.90 -20.46 -12.28
CA GLN A 252 14.33 -20.56 -12.59
C GLN A 252 15.21 -20.06 -11.44
N VAL A 253 14.99 -18.82 -10.98
CA VAL A 253 15.80 -18.20 -9.91
C VAL A 253 15.59 -18.84 -8.52
N ARG A 254 14.52 -19.62 -8.32
CA ARG A 254 14.33 -20.40 -7.09
C ARG A 254 15.10 -21.73 -7.11
N GLY A 255 15.31 -22.29 -8.30
CA GLY A 255 16.07 -23.53 -8.49
C GLY A 255 17.57 -23.32 -8.65
N ASP A 256 18.02 -22.07 -8.72
CA ASP A 256 19.42 -21.68 -8.92
C ASP A 256 19.99 -21.08 -7.63
N GLU A 257 20.85 -21.82 -6.94
CA GLU A 257 21.51 -21.38 -5.70
C GLU A 257 22.50 -20.22 -5.92
N THR A 258 22.90 -19.97 -7.18
CA THR A 258 23.80 -18.87 -7.54
C THR A 258 23.05 -17.57 -7.87
N ALA A 259 21.72 -17.64 -8.04
CA ALA A 259 20.91 -16.48 -8.35
C ALA A 259 20.83 -15.50 -7.18
N ASP A 260 20.85 -14.20 -7.49
CA ASP A 260 20.69 -13.16 -6.46
C ASP A 260 19.35 -13.33 -5.71
N PRO A 261 19.35 -13.47 -4.37
CA PRO A 261 18.15 -13.75 -3.59
C PRO A 261 17.10 -12.63 -3.67
N ARG A 262 17.46 -11.42 -4.13
CA ARG A 262 16.52 -10.33 -4.36
C ARG A 262 15.55 -10.63 -5.51
N TRP A 263 15.93 -11.43 -6.49
CA TRP A 263 15.07 -11.78 -7.64
C TRP A 263 13.73 -12.35 -7.21
N VAL A 264 13.72 -13.31 -6.28
CA VAL A 264 12.48 -13.95 -5.81
C VAL A 264 11.50 -12.93 -5.24
N ARG A 265 12.00 -11.96 -4.46
CA ARG A 265 11.16 -10.91 -3.85
C ARG A 265 10.67 -9.92 -4.88
N SER A 266 11.56 -9.47 -5.77
CA SER A 266 11.22 -8.53 -6.86
C SER A 266 10.20 -9.11 -7.83
N LEU A 267 10.35 -10.36 -8.28
CA LEU A 267 9.43 -10.99 -9.22
C LEU A 267 8.06 -11.28 -8.59
N ARG A 268 7.99 -11.72 -7.32
CA ARG A 268 6.72 -11.83 -6.58
C ARG A 268 6.03 -10.48 -6.44
N SER A 269 6.80 -9.44 -6.15
CA SER A 269 6.30 -8.07 -6.07
C SER A 269 5.70 -7.65 -7.41
N PHE A 270 6.41 -7.89 -8.52
CA PHE A 270 5.95 -7.57 -9.88
C PHE A 270 4.70 -8.36 -10.29
N GLU A 271 4.66 -9.67 -10.06
CA GLU A 271 3.48 -10.52 -10.29
C GLU A 271 2.23 -9.95 -9.60
N SER A 272 2.35 -9.50 -8.34
CA SER A 272 1.24 -8.87 -7.64
C SER A 272 0.72 -7.62 -8.37
N ARG A 273 1.57 -6.85 -9.06
CA ARG A 273 1.15 -5.65 -9.81
C ARG A 273 0.40 -6.02 -11.09
N LEU A 274 0.75 -7.14 -11.72
CA LEU A 274 -0.01 -7.68 -12.86
C LEU A 274 -1.42 -8.08 -12.44
N HIS A 275 -1.61 -8.60 -11.23
CA HIS A 275 -2.95 -8.83 -10.68
C HIS A 275 -3.69 -7.51 -10.40
N TRP A 276 -2.99 -6.51 -9.82
CA TRP A 276 -3.57 -5.18 -9.57
C TRP A 276 -4.02 -4.45 -10.83
N HIS A 277 -3.29 -4.61 -11.94
CA HIS A 277 -3.64 -4.09 -13.25
C HIS A 277 -5.11 -4.40 -13.60
N CYS A 278 -5.48 -5.68 -13.63
CA CYS A 278 -6.86 -6.08 -13.91
C CYS A 278 -7.83 -5.70 -12.79
N HIS A 279 -7.40 -5.72 -11.52
CA HIS A 279 -8.29 -5.36 -10.40
C HIS A 279 -8.80 -3.93 -10.51
N PHE A 280 -7.92 -2.99 -10.89
CA PHE A 280 -8.31 -1.59 -11.08
C PHE A 280 -9.18 -1.42 -12.31
N MET A 281 -8.79 -1.98 -13.46
CA MET A 281 -9.60 -1.93 -14.69
C MET A 281 -11.01 -2.48 -14.46
N GLN A 282 -11.13 -3.57 -13.69
CA GLN A 282 -12.41 -4.16 -13.34
C GLN A 282 -13.32 -3.17 -12.59
N ARG A 283 -12.80 -2.17 -11.87
CA ARG A 283 -13.66 -1.16 -11.19
C ARG A 283 -14.36 -0.28 -12.21
N LEU A 284 -13.64 0.19 -13.22
CA LEU A 284 -14.22 0.99 -14.31
C LEU A 284 -15.22 0.16 -15.10
N GLU A 285 -14.87 -1.08 -15.46
CA GLU A 285 -15.79 -2.02 -16.12
C GLU A 285 -17.09 -2.23 -15.32
N SER A 286 -16.99 -2.37 -13.99
CA SER A 286 -18.15 -2.55 -13.12
C SER A 286 -18.93 -1.26 -12.85
N GLU A 287 -18.33 -0.08 -12.97
CA GLU A 287 -18.95 1.22 -12.67
C GLU A 287 -18.40 2.36 -13.55
N PRO A 288 -18.75 2.41 -14.86
CA PRO A 288 -18.17 3.36 -15.80
C PRO A 288 -18.36 4.84 -15.42
N ALA A 289 -19.42 5.16 -14.67
CA ALA A 289 -19.71 6.51 -14.20
C ALA A 289 -18.58 7.10 -13.32
N MET A 290 -17.66 6.29 -12.80
CA MET A 290 -16.53 6.76 -12.00
C MET A 290 -15.54 7.65 -12.77
N GLU A 291 -15.58 7.64 -14.10
CA GLU A 291 -14.82 8.58 -14.93
C GLU A 291 -15.25 10.04 -14.70
N VAL A 292 -16.53 10.25 -14.36
CA VAL A 292 -17.14 11.60 -14.29
C VAL A 292 -17.75 11.94 -12.93
N ARG A 293 -17.99 10.96 -12.06
CA ARG A 293 -18.59 11.15 -10.73
C ARG A 293 -17.85 10.38 -9.66
N ASN A 294 -17.97 10.79 -8.39
CA ASN A 294 -17.35 10.04 -7.31
C ASN A 294 -17.97 8.64 -7.22
N LEU A 295 -17.13 7.63 -7.00
CA LEU A 295 -17.57 6.26 -6.76
C LEU A 295 -18.41 6.17 -5.48
N ASN A 296 -18.12 7.01 -4.50
CA ASN A 296 -18.99 7.24 -3.36
C ASN A 296 -19.65 8.63 -3.48
N PRO A 297 -20.95 8.69 -3.84
CA PRO A 297 -21.67 9.95 -4.03
C PRO A 297 -21.73 10.86 -2.80
N ALA A 298 -21.46 10.36 -1.59
CA ALA A 298 -21.38 11.22 -0.40
C ALA A 298 -20.27 12.27 -0.52
N PHE A 299 -19.28 12.06 -1.40
CA PHE A 299 -18.23 13.04 -1.70
C PHE A 299 -18.57 14.01 -2.85
N ASP A 300 -19.75 13.90 -3.45
CA ASP A 300 -20.18 14.85 -4.48
C ASP A 300 -20.28 16.25 -3.87
N GLY A 301 -19.70 17.24 -4.55
CA GLY A 301 -19.61 18.61 -4.05
C GLY A 301 -18.53 18.86 -2.98
N LEU A 302 -17.73 17.86 -2.57
CA LEU A 302 -16.63 18.06 -1.60
C LEU A 302 -15.63 19.14 -2.05
N ARG A 303 -15.40 19.25 -3.37
CA ARG A 303 -14.48 20.22 -3.96
C ARG A 303 -15.16 20.94 -5.13
N PRO A 304 -14.95 22.25 -5.28
CA PRO A 304 -15.53 23.01 -6.38
C PRO A 304 -14.91 22.56 -7.70
N ASP A 305 -15.76 22.26 -8.68
CA ASP A 305 -15.34 21.92 -10.04
C ASP A 305 -15.12 23.17 -10.90
N VAL A 306 -14.54 23.01 -12.09
CA VAL A 306 -14.30 24.11 -13.04
C VAL A 306 -15.59 24.89 -13.28
N GLY A 307 -15.51 26.22 -13.14
CA GLY A 307 -16.66 27.14 -13.28
C GLY A 307 -17.54 27.29 -12.03
N GLN A 308 -17.30 26.52 -10.98
CA GLN A 308 -17.99 26.69 -9.69
C GLN A 308 -17.28 27.70 -8.79
N ALA A 309 -18.04 28.36 -7.91
CA ALA A 309 -17.48 29.24 -6.89
C ALA A 309 -16.50 28.48 -5.99
N GLY A 310 -15.27 29.00 -5.85
CA GLY A 310 -14.19 28.38 -5.09
C GLY A 310 -13.21 27.55 -5.92
N TRP A 311 -13.46 27.34 -7.23
CA TRP A 311 -12.44 26.80 -8.12
C TRP A 311 -11.25 27.77 -8.20
N ASN A 312 -10.04 27.27 -8.00
CA ASN A 312 -8.82 28.07 -8.04
C ASN A 312 -8.05 27.80 -9.34
N ALA A 313 -8.28 28.64 -10.35
CA ALA A 313 -7.62 28.54 -11.65
C ALA A 313 -6.12 28.79 -11.58
N GLU A 314 -5.66 29.66 -10.66
CA GLU A 314 -4.24 29.94 -10.46
C GLU A 314 -3.50 28.71 -9.93
N HIS A 315 -4.04 28.04 -8.90
CA HIS A 315 -3.49 26.79 -8.37
C HIS A 315 -3.37 25.73 -9.46
N PHE A 316 -4.40 25.58 -10.29
CA PHE A 316 -4.36 24.64 -11.40
C PHE A 316 -3.32 25.03 -12.45
N GLY A 317 -3.24 26.31 -12.83
CA GLY A 317 -2.22 26.81 -13.77
C GLY A 317 -0.80 26.56 -13.28
N ARG A 318 -0.50 26.85 -12.00
CA ARG A 318 0.81 26.57 -11.39
C ARG A 318 1.12 25.08 -11.33
N TYR A 319 0.12 24.24 -11.10
CA TYR A 319 0.25 22.78 -11.16
C TYR A 319 0.54 22.29 -12.58
N GLN A 320 -0.15 22.80 -13.60
CA GLN A 320 0.13 22.40 -14.99
C GLN A 320 1.54 22.81 -15.43
N ALA A 321 2.01 23.97 -14.96
CA ALA A 321 3.33 24.51 -15.32
C ALA A 321 4.51 23.87 -14.55
N GLY A 322 4.27 23.04 -13.54
CA GLY A 322 5.35 22.59 -12.65
C GLY A 322 6.03 23.76 -11.93
N GLN A 323 5.21 24.68 -11.40
CA GLN A 323 5.60 25.91 -10.70
C GLN A 323 4.86 26.07 -9.37
N THR A 324 4.62 24.96 -8.68
CA THR A 324 3.91 24.91 -7.39
C THR A 324 4.77 25.44 -6.24
N GLY A 325 6.08 25.55 -6.44
CA GLY A 325 7.04 25.93 -5.40
C GLY A 325 7.42 24.77 -4.49
N TYR A 326 6.99 23.54 -4.82
CA TYR A 326 7.42 22.31 -4.16
C TYR A 326 8.34 21.51 -5.11
N PRO A 327 9.66 21.45 -4.85
CA PRO A 327 10.64 20.97 -5.83
C PRO A 327 10.37 19.58 -6.39
N LEU A 328 10.01 18.60 -5.54
CA LEU A 328 9.71 17.25 -6.01
C LEU A 328 8.44 17.19 -6.87
N VAL A 329 7.41 17.98 -6.54
CA VAL A 329 6.16 18.04 -7.31
C VAL A 329 6.43 18.63 -8.69
N ASP A 330 7.18 19.73 -8.73
CA ASP A 330 7.53 20.43 -9.96
C ASP A 330 8.46 19.58 -10.83
N ALA A 331 9.45 18.91 -10.24
CA ALA A 331 10.31 17.94 -10.92
C ALA A 331 9.50 16.80 -11.57
N CYS A 332 8.53 16.25 -10.84
CA CYS A 332 7.67 15.19 -11.36
C CYS A 332 6.80 15.66 -12.54
N LEU A 333 6.21 16.86 -12.44
CA LEU A 333 5.40 17.44 -13.52
C LEU A 333 6.25 17.74 -14.75
N ARG A 334 7.46 18.28 -14.58
CA ARG A 334 8.39 18.55 -15.69
C ARG A 334 8.86 17.27 -16.36
N MET A 335 9.24 16.24 -15.58
CA MET A 335 9.53 14.90 -16.12
C MET A 335 8.37 14.34 -16.93
N LEU A 336 7.14 14.44 -16.42
CA LEU A 336 5.96 14.01 -17.16
C LEU A 336 5.83 14.77 -18.48
N LEU A 337 5.93 16.09 -18.44
CA LEU A 337 5.77 16.93 -19.63
C LEU A 337 6.79 16.58 -20.71
N GLU A 338 7.99 16.14 -20.34
CA GLU A 338 9.08 15.83 -21.25
C GLU A 338 9.12 14.35 -21.70
N THR A 339 8.70 13.41 -20.86
CA THR A 339 8.88 11.95 -21.11
C THR A 339 7.57 11.17 -21.23
N GLY A 340 6.48 11.73 -20.71
CA GLY A 340 5.19 11.04 -20.66
C GLY A 340 5.12 9.90 -19.63
N TRP A 341 6.07 9.81 -18.69
CA TRP A 341 6.10 8.73 -17.71
C TRP A 341 6.54 9.20 -16.32
N LEU A 342 5.95 8.57 -15.29
CA LEU A 342 6.40 8.63 -13.90
C LEU A 342 6.20 7.27 -13.21
N ASN A 343 6.95 7.01 -12.15
CA ASN A 343 6.68 5.87 -11.27
C ASN A 343 5.40 6.10 -10.43
N PHE A 344 4.76 5.02 -10.00
CA PHE A 344 3.44 5.08 -9.38
C PHE A 344 3.40 5.94 -8.10
N ARG A 345 4.46 5.95 -7.28
CA ARG A 345 4.49 6.74 -6.04
C ARG A 345 4.41 8.24 -6.32
N MET A 346 5.12 8.71 -7.34
CA MET A 346 5.05 10.12 -7.75
C MET A 346 3.70 10.45 -8.37
N ARG A 347 3.10 9.56 -9.18
CA ARG A 347 1.72 9.75 -9.68
C ARG A 347 0.72 9.90 -8.54
N ALA A 348 0.83 9.07 -7.50
CA ALA A 348 -0.03 9.16 -6.32
C ALA A 348 0.18 10.48 -5.54
N MET A 349 1.44 10.91 -5.40
CA MET A 349 1.76 12.21 -4.79
C MET A 349 1.16 13.37 -5.58
N LEU A 350 1.27 13.38 -6.92
CA LEU A 350 0.70 14.43 -7.77
C LEU A 350 -0.83 14.55 -7.61
N MET A 351 -1.53 13.41 -7.59
CA MET A 351 -2.99 13.41 -7.35
C MET A 351 -3.37 13.82 -5.92
N SER A 352 -2.61 13.39 -4.93
CA SER A 352 -2.81 13.82 -3.53
C SER A 352 -2.55 15.32 -3.37
N PHE A 353 -1.46 15.83 -3.94
CA PHE A 353 -1.08 17.24 -3.89
C PHE A 353 -2.16 18.14 -4.50
N SER A 354 -2.59 17.85 -5.73
CA SER A 354 -3.63 18.63 -6.42
C SER A 354 -4.98 18.59 -5.70
N SER A 355 -5.43 17.42 -5.27
CA SER A 355 -6.77 17.29 -4.67
C SER A 355 -6.82 17.67 -3.19
N GLN A 356 -5.74 17.54 -2.42
CA GLN A 356 -5.78 17.74 -0.96
C GLN A 356 -5.00 18.97 -0.51
N LEU A 357 -3.90 19.33 -1.17
CA LEU A 357 -3.15 20.54 -0.80
C LEU A 357 -3.61 21.76 -1.61
N LEU A 358 -3.81 21.61 -2.92
CA LEU A 358 -4.36 22.70 -3.74
C LEU A 358 -5.89 22.79 -3.70
N TRP A 359 -6.55 21.78 -3.11
CA TRP A 359 -7.99 21.64 -2.98
C TRP A 359 -8.78 21.66 -4.31
N LEU A 360 -8.17 21.21 -5.40
CA LEU A 360 -8.80 21.13 -6.72
C LEU A 360 -9.72 19.91 -6.82
N HIS A 361 -10.83 20.03 -7.55
CA HIS A 361 -11.63 18.86 -7.92
C HIS A 361 -10.79 17.87 -8.73
N TRP A 362 -10.88 16.57 -8.42
CA TRP A 362 -9.94 15.55 -8.92
C TRP A 362 -9.98 15.36 -10.44
N ARG A 363 -11.11 15.67 -11.09
CA ARG A 363 -11.34 15.37 -12.50
C ARG A 363 -10.42 16.17 -13.40
N ARG A 364 -10.31 17.49 -13.20
CA ARG A 364 -9.52 18.33 -14.11
C ARG A 364 -8.00 18.05 -14.05
N PRO A 365 -7.37 17.92 -12.86
CA PRO A 365 -6.00 17.38 -12.75
C PRO A 365 -5.89 15.96 -13.30
N GLY A 366 -6.88 15.08 -13.06
CA GLY A 366 -6.92 13.73 -13.61
C GLY A 366 -6.84 13.70 -15.14
N LEU A 367 -7.63 14.54 -15.82
CA LEU A 367 -7.61 14.67 -17.28
C LEU A 367 -6.27 15.20 -17.79
N PHE A 368 -5.72 16.23 -17.14
CA PHE A 368 -4.40 16.76 -17.47
C PHE A 368 -3.32 15.67 -17.39
N LEU A 369 -3.34 14.85 -16.34
CA LEU A 369 -2.39 13.76 -16.18
C LEU A 369 -2.61 12.65 -17.23
N ALA A 370 -3.86 12.22 -17.46
CA ALA A 370 -4.21 11.23 -18.48
C ALA A 370 -3.71 11.64 -19.88
N HIS A 371 -3.90 12.91 -20.23
CA HIS A 371 -3.44 13.47 -21.50
C HIS A 371 -1.93 13.30 -21.71
N HIS A 372 -1.14 13.34 -20.63
CA HIS A 372 0.32 13.32 -20.73
C HIS A 372 0.96 11.95 -20.45
N TRP A 373 0.25 10.99 -19.86
CA TRP A 373 0.78 9.64 -19.64
C TRP A 373 0.77 8.84 -20.93
N LEU A 374 1.94 8.51 -21.47
CA LEU A 374 2.03 7.60 -22.62
C LEU A 374 1.30 6.27 -22.36
N ASP A 375 1.33 5.82 -21.11
CA ASP A 375 0.70 4.59 -20.64
C ASP A 375 -0.69 4.81 -20.02
N ASN A 376 -1.43 5.83 -20.46
CA ASN A 376 -2.78 6.09 -19.96
C ASN A 376 -3.70 4.88 -20.22
N GLU A 377 -4.06 4.20 -19.14
CA GLU A 377 -5.04 3.12 -19.12
C GLU A 377 -6.26 3.61 -18.31
N PRO A 378 -7.37 4.02 -18.97
CA PRO A 378 -8.54 4.58 -18.29
C PRO A 378 -9.03 3.72 -17.12
N GLY A 379 -9.02 2.39 -17.29
CA GLY A 379 -9.43 1.45 -16.27
C GLY A 379 -8.60 1.52 -14.98
N ILE A 380 -7.31 1.86 -15.09
CA ILE A 380 -6.41 2.05 -13.93
C ILE A 380 -6.46 3.49 -13.45
N HIS A 381 -6.38 4.43 -14.38
CA HIS A 381 -6.21 5.86 -14.12
C HIS A 381 -7.35 6.44 -13.29
N TRP A 382 -8.61 6.21 -13.67
CA TRP A 382 -9.74 6.78 -12.95
C TRP A 382 -9.93 6.18 -11.55
N ALA A 383 -9.66 4.88 -11.40
CA ALA A 383 -9.67 4.23 -10.11
C ALA A 383 -8.59 4.77 -9.17
N GLN A 384 -7.38 5.02 -9.68
CA GLN A 384 -6.30 5.61 -8.91
C GLN A 384 -6.54 7.09 -8.60
N THR A 385 -7.02 7.86 -9.57
CA THR A 385 -7.35 9.28 -9.42
C THR A 385 -8.28 9.51 -8.23
N GLN A 386 -9.38 8.76 -8.13
CA GLN A 386 -10.29 8.88 -7.00
C GLN A 386 -9.72 8.32 -5.69
N MET A 387 -8.97 7.21 -5.76
CA MET A 387 -8.35 6.62 -4.57
C MET A 387 -7.37 7.59 -3.91
N GLN A 388 -6.48 8.21 -4.69
CA GLN A 388 -5.49 9.17 -4.19
C GLN A 388 -6.12 10.52 -3.82
N SER A 389 -7.31 10.81 -4.36
CA SER A 389 -8.12 11.97 -3.95
C SER A 389 -8.96 11.75 -2.69
N SER A 390 -8.91 10.53 -2.11
CA SER A 390 -9.67 10.12 -0.93
C SER A 390 -11.19 10.19 -1.06
N THR A 391 -11.74 9.99 -2.26
CA THR A 391 -13.19 10.08 -2.53
C THR A 391 -13.87 8.72 -2.74
N VAL A 392 -13.13 7.61 -2.59
CA VAL A 392 -13.68 6.23 -2.69
C VAL A 392 -14.42 5.83 -1.40
N GLY A 393 -13.97 6.32 -0.24
CA GLY A 393 -14.60 6.09 1.07
C GLY A 393 -14.20 4.82 1.82
N ILE A 394 -13.81 3.74 1.13
CA ILE A 394 -13.43 2.45 1.74
C ILE A 394 -11.93 2.30 2.06
N ASN A 395 -11.11 3.28 1.65
CA ASN A 395 -9.66 3.31 1.87
C ASN A 395 -9.28 4.26 3.02
N LYS A 396 -8.06 4.10 3.56
CA LYS A 396 -7.50 5.10 4.49
C LYS A 396 -7.24 6.40 3.72
N VAL A 397 -7.54 7.52 4.34
CA VAL A 397 -7.20 8.85 3.82
C VAL A 397 -5.68 9.00 3.90
N ARG A 398 -5.02 9.11 2.74
CA ARG A 398 -3.59 9.37 2.63
C ARG A 398 -3.41 10.77 2.06
N ILE A 399 -2.65 11.60 2.76
CA ILE A 399 -2.25 12.94 2.31
C ILE A 399 -0.73 12.99 2.33
N TYR A 400 -0.14 13.15 1.15
CA TYR A 400 1.32 13.19 1.02
C TYR A 400 1.86 14.55 1.45
N ASN A 401 2.95 14.54 2.21
CA ASN A 401 3.77 15.73 2.43
C ASN A 401 4.88 15.75 1.36
N PRO A 402 4.88 16.70 0.42
CA PRO A 402 5.81 16.71 -0.71
C PRO A 402 7.28 16.84 -0.28
N THR A 403 7.58 17.63 0.75
CA THR A 403 8.96 17.81 1.27
C THR A 403 9.47 16.56 1.97
N LEU A 404 8.62 15.87 2.75
CA LEU A 404 9.01 14.58 3.36
C LEU A 404 9.21 13.51 2.29
N GLN A 405 8.37 13.47 1.26
CA GLN A 405 8.59 12.56 0.13
C GLN A 405 9.89 12.86 -0.61
N ALA A 406 10.25 14.13 -0.79
CA ALA A 406 11.51 14.52 -1.39
C ALA A 406 12.71 13.99 -0.59
N ARG A 407 12.72 14.21 0.74
CA ARG A 407 13.78 13.69 1.63
C ARG A 407 13.91 12.17 1.59
N GLU A 408 12.79 11.45 1.56
CA GLU A 408 12.80 9.99 1.56
C GLU A 408 13.18 9.38 0.21
N GLN A 409 12.71 9.96 -0.89
CA GLN A 409 12.75 9.32 -2.21
C GLN A 409 13.84 9.90 -3.12
N ASP A 410 14.35 11.09 -2.80
CA ASP A 410 15.41 11.81 -3.50
C ASP A 410 16.34 12.51 -2.48
N PRO A 411 17.01 11.77 -1.58
CA PRO A 411 17.70 12.33 -0.41
C PRO A 411 18.81 13.34 -0.77
N SER A 412 19.51 13.14 -1.88
CA SER A 412 20.54 14.05 -2.41
C SER A 412 19.97 15.20 -3.26
N GLY A 413 18.69 15.11 -3.64
CA GLY A 413 18.05 16.05 -4.56
C GLY A 413 18.43 15.84 -6.03
N ASP A 414 19.01 14.69 -6.40
CA ASP A 414 19.51 14.44 -7.76
C ASP A 414 18.38 14.50 -8.80
N PHE A 415 17.21 13.96 -8.46
CA PHE A 415 16.04 14.04 -9.32
C PHE A 415 15.53 15.47 -9.45
N ILE A 416 15.45 16.20 -8.33
CA ILE A 416 15.04 17.61 -8.33
C ILE A 416 15.99 18.46 -9.17
N ARG A 417 17.31 18.33 -8.99
CA ARG A 417 18.31 19.11 -9.74
C ARG A 417 18.24 18.83 -11.24
N ARG A 418 17.94 17.59 -11.63
CA ARG A 418 17.78 17.21 -13.04
C ARG A 418 16.58 17.90 -13.70
N TRP A 419 15.44 17.92 -13.02
CA TRP A 419 14.17 18.36 -13.62
C TRP A 419 13.79 19.81 -13.27
N VAL A 420 14.44 20.40 -12.28
CA VAL A 420 14.29 21.80 -11.86
C VAL A 420 15.69 22.42 -11.84
N PRO A 421 16.31 22.63 -13.01
CA PRO A 421 17.72 23.04 -13.12
C PRO A 421 18.00 24.40 -12.46
N GLU A 422 17.01 25.26 -12.32
CA GLU A 422 17.15 26.52 -11.55
C GLU A 422 17.39 26.30 -10.05
N LEU A 423 17.23 25.07 -9.54
CA LEU A 423 17.59 24.67 -8.17
C LEU A 423 18.92 23.89 -8.10
N ALA A 424 19.64 23.74 -9.22
CA ALA A 424 20.86 22.93 -9.31
C ALA A 424 21.95 23.34 -8.31
N ASP A 425 22.04 24.62 -7.95
CA ASP A 425 23.05 25.16 -7.03
C ASP A 425 22.57 25.29 -5.58
N VAL A 426 21.32 24.92 -5.28
CA VAL A 426 20.80 24.96 -3.90
C VAL A 426 21.53 23.92 -3.05
N PRO A 427 22.08 24.23 -1.87
CA PRO A 427 22.75 23.24 -1.03
C PRO A 427 21.80 22.08 -0.67
N THR A 428 22.33 20.86 -0.57
CA THR A 428 21.52 19.64 -0.36
C THR A 428 20.62 19.73 0.87
N ASP A 429 21.07 20.37 1.95
CA ASP A 429 20.25 20.55 3.17
C ASP A 429 18.96 21.35 2.92
N PHE A 430 18.92 22.15 1.85
CA PHE A 430 17.78 23.01 1.49
C PHE A 430 17.08 22.61 0.19
N ILE A 431 17.59 21.63 -0.58
CA ILE A 431 17.04 21.31 -1.92
C ILE A 431 15.57 20.89 -1.90
N HIS A 432 15.09 20.33 -0.78
CA HIS A 432 13.69 19.91 -0.61
C HIS A 432 12.76 21.02 -0.09
N ALA A 433 13.34 22.12 0.40
CA ALA A 433 12.65 23.29 0.94
C ALA A 433 13.46 24.56 0.66
N PRO A 434 13.67 24.93 -0.63
CA PRO A 434 14.61 25.98 -1.02
C PRO A 434 14.24 27.36 -0.45
N TRP A 435 12.97 27.58 -0.10
CA TRP A 435 12.50 28.80 0.55
C TRP A 435 13.06 29.01 1.97
N GLU A 436 13.62 27.97 2.60
CA GLU A 436 14.29 28.07 3.92
C GLU A 436 15.76 28.50 3.79
N TRP A 437 16.32 28.46 2.58
CA TRP A 437 17.70 28.87 2.33
C TRP A 437 17.83 30.39 2.30
N SER A 438 18.86 30.95 2.94
CA SER A 438 19.11 32.40 2.91
C SER A 438 19.36 32.95 1.49
N GLY A 439 19.72 32.07 0.54
CA GLY A 439 19.85 32.38 -0.88
C GLY A 439 18.55 32.36 -1.69
N ALA A 440 17.41 32.03 -1.09
CA ALA A 440 16.14 31.79 -1.80
C ALA A 440 15.72 32.95 -2.73
N GLY A 441 15.94 34.21 -2.31
CA GLY A 441 15.59 35.39 -3.10
C GLY A 441 16.39 35.56 -4.40
N ARG A 442 17.44 34.76 -4.60
CA ARG A 442 18.25 34.73 -5.84
C ARG A 442 17.75 33.67 -6.83
N LEU A 443 16.89 32.76 -6.39
CA LEU A 443 16.38 31.68 -7.23
C LEU A 443 15.26 32.20 -8.12
N ALA A 444 15.32 31.86 -9.40
CA ALA A 444 14.20 32.01 -10.33
C ALA A 444 13.15 30.89 -10.14
N TYR A 445 12.78 30.61 -8.89
CA TYR A 445 11.88 29.52 -8.51
C TYR A 445 10.79 30.04 -7.57
N PRO A 446 9.50 29.71 -7.80
CA PRO A 446 8.40 30.33 -7.06
C PRO A 446 8.35 29.84 -5.61
N ALA A 447 7.86 30.70 -4.72
CA ALA A 447 7.53 30.32 -3.35
C ALA A 447 6.40 29.27 -3.33
N PRO A 448 6.29 28.44 -2.27
CA PRO A 448 5.20 27.48 -2.11
C PRO A 448 3.82 28.10 -2.33
N VAL A 449 3.02 27.49 -3.19
CA VAL A 449 1.66 27.96 -3.52
C VAL A 449 0.69 27.89 -2.33
N VAL A 450 0.97 27.02 -1.36
CA VAL A 450 0.20 26.85 -0.13
C VAL A 450 1.13 26.46 1.01
N ASP A 451 0.70 26.63 2.26
CA ASP A 451 1.32 25.95 3.40
C ASP A 451 0.82 24.49 3.45
N ALA A 452 1.70 23.53 3.14
CA ALA A 452 1.33 22.11 3.07
C ALA A 452 0.77 21.57 4.39
N ALA A 453 1.27 22.01 5.55
CA ALA A 453 0.81 21.49 6.83
C ALA A 453 -0.60 21.99 7.17
N ALA A 454 -0.87 23.27 6.95
CA ALA A 454 -2.18 23.89 7.10
C ALA A 454 -3.18 23.33 6.11
N ALA A 455 -2.82 23.23 4.82
CA ALA A 455 -3.65 22.65 3.79
C ALA A 455 -4.00 21.19 4.09
N ALA A 456 -3.02 20.38 4.54
CA ALA A 456 -3.28 19.00 4.94
C ALA A 456 -4.21 18.88 6.17
N ARG A 457 -4.10 19.77 7.16
CA ARG A 457 -5.03 19.79 8.30
C ARG A 457 -6.46 20.12 7.84
N GLU A 458 -6.59 21.12 6.98
CA GLU A 458 -7.89 21.52 6.43
C GLU A 458 -8.52 20.42 5.58
N ALA A 459 -7.72 19.75 4.76
CA ALA A 459 -8.15 18.61 3.96
C ALA A 459 -8.70 17.47 4.82
N ARG A 460 -7.99 17.10 5.90
CA ARG A 460 -8.47 16.07 6.84
C ARG A 460 -9.81 16.47 7.46
N ARG A 461 -9.96 17.74 7.85
CA ARG A 461 -11.18 18.28 8.45
C ARG A 461 -12.37 18.15 7.49
N ARG A 462 -12.24 18.61 6.25
CA ARG A 462 -13.30 18.56 5.22
C ARG A 462 -13.65 17.15 4.77
N ILE A 463 -12.66 16.26 4.64
CA ILE A 463 -12.91 14.85 4.33
C ILE A 463 -13.63 14.17 5.51
N ALA A 464 -13.21 14.45 6.76
CA ALA A 464 -13.85 13.91 7.94
C ALA A 464 -15.30 14.39 8.11
N SER A 465 -15.62 15.64 7.75
CA SER A 465 -17.00 16.14 7.81
C SER A 465 -17.94 15.38 6.87
N VAL A 466 -17.48 15.05 5.65
CA VAL A 466 -18.26 14.18 4.74
C VAL A 466 -18.44 12.79 5.34
N ARG A 467 -17.39 12.21 5.94
CA ARG A 467 -17.49 10.88 6.57
C ARG A 467 -18.42 10.82 7.79
N ALA A 468 -18.72 11.97 8.39
CA ALA A 468 -19.66 12.09 9.49
C ALA A 468 -21.13 12.23 9.04
N THR A 469 -21.38 12.40 7.73
CA THR A 469 -22.74 12.51 7.19
C THR A 469 -23.49 11.16 7.26
N PRO A 470 -24.82 11.17 7.45
CA PRO A 470 -25.64 9.95 7.45
C PRO A 470 -25.55 9.14 6.13
N GLU A 471 -25.29 9.83 5.01
CA GLU A 471 -25.23 9.24 3.68
C GLU A 471 -23.93 8.45 3.44
N PHE A 472 -22.86 8.75 4.18
CA PHE A 472 -21.54 8.18 3.92
C PHE A 472 -21.48 6.66 4.12
N GLU A 473 -21.93 6.14 5.26
CA GLU A 473 -21.78 4.73 5.62
C GLU A 473 -22.54 3.79 4.66
N PRO A 474 -23.81 4.06 4.28
CA PRO A 474 -24.50 3.28 3.25
C PRO A 474 -23.76 3.24 1.91
N GLN A 475 -23.21 4.38 1.47
CA GLN A 475 -22.49 4.45 0.19
C GLN A 475 -21.13 3.77 0.25
N ALA A 476 -20.38 3.92 1.35
CA ALA A 476 -19.12 3.21 1.56
C ALA A 476 -19.32 1.69 1.54
N ARG A 477 -20.39 1.20 2.20
CA ARG A 477 -20.75 -0.22 2.17
C ARG A 477 -21.10 -0.71 0.76
N ARG A 478 -21.88 0.07 -0.02
CA ARG A 478 -22.19 -0.24 -1.43
C ARG A 478 -20.92 -0.40 -2.26
N VAL A 479 -19.98 0.55 -2.12
CA VAL A 479 -18.70 0.53 -2.83
C VAL A 479 -17.87 -0.68 -2.42
N TYR A 480 -17.77 -0.99 -1.12
CA TYR A 480 -17.05 -2.18 -0.65
C TYR A 480 -17.65 -3.47 -1.21
N LEU A 481 -18.97 -3.67 -1.12
CA LEU A 481 -19.61 -4.90 -1.56
C LEU A 481 -19.41 -5.16 -3.06
N LYS A 482 -19.37 -4.10 -3.86
CA LYS A 482 -19.23 -4.20 -5.32
C LYS A 482 -17.77 -4.31 -5.77
N HIS A 483 -16.87 -3.53 -5.17
CA HIS A 483 -15.51 -3.33 -5.68
C HIS A 483 -14.41 -3.89 -4.77
N GLY A 484 -14.74 -4.22 -3.52
CA GLY A 484 -13.80 -4.65 -2.51
C GLY A 484 -13.20 -6.03 -2.81
N SER A 485 -11.88 -6.18 -2.71
CA SER A 485 -11.22 -7.48 -2.68
C SER A 485 -11.65 -8.23 -1.43
N ARG A 486 -12.21 -9.42 -1.65
CA ARG A 486 -12.73 -10.23 -0.56
C ARG A 486 -11.59 -11.04 0.05
N LYS A 487 -11.15 -10.70 1.25
CA LYS A 487 -10.29 -11.62 2.00
C LYS A 487 -11.13 -12.85 2.38
N LYS A 488 -10.51 -14.03 2.37
CA LYS A 488 -11.16 -15.29 2.83
C LYS A 488 -11.80 -15.15 4.23
N ALA A 489 -11.28 -14.26 5.08
CA ALA A 489 -11.83 -13.95 6.39
C ALA A 489 -13.16 -13.17 6.34
N ASP A 490 -13.29 -12.21 5.42
CA ASP A 490 -14.49 -11.38 5.26
C ASP A 490 -15.66 -12.21 4.69
N LEU A 491 -15.37 -13.09 3.73
CA LEU A 491 -16.32 -14.08 3.20
C LEU A 491 -16.82 -15.07 4.28
N ARG A 492 -15.94 -15.50 5.19
CA ARG A 492 -16.32 -16.35 6.33
C ARG A 492 -17.19 -15.60 7.32
N ALA A 493 -16.85 -14.36 7.63
CA ALA A 493 -17.63 -13.51 8.54
C ALA A 493 -19.02 -13.20 7.96
N GLU A 494 -19.12 -12.95 6.65
CA GLU A 494 -20.38 -12.63 5.99
C GLU A 494 -21.28 -13.86 5.80
N ARG A 495 -20.72 -15.04 5.47
CA ARG A 495 -21.48 -16.31 5.46
C ARG A 495 -21.99 -16.67 6.85
N ALA A 496 -21.15 -16.49 7.89
CA ALA A 496 -21.56 -16.67 9.28
C ALA A 496 -22.67 -15.70 9.69
N ALA A 497 -22.59 -14.43 9.25
CA ALA A 497 -23.64 -13.44 9.49
C ALA A 497 -24.96 -13.74 8.76
N ARG A 498 -24.89 -14.40 7.59
CA ARG A 498 -26.06 -14.85 6.80
C ARG A 498 -26.56 -16.24 7.17
N GLY A 499 -25.99 -16.88 8.21
CA GLY A 499 -26.39 -18.22 8.66
C GLY A 499 -26.08 -19.34 7.66
N LEU A 500 -25.24 -19.08 6.66
CA LEU A 500 -24.87 -20.06 5.63
C LEU A 500 -23.65 -20.86 6.09
N ALA A 501 -23.78 -22.19 6.11
CA ALA A 501 -22.68 -23.08 6.47
C ALA A 501 -21.49 -22.92 5.47
N PRO A 502 -20.24 -23.09 5.95
CA PRO A 502 -19.09 -23.20 5.07
C PRO A 502 -19.23 -24.45 4.19
N PRO A 503 -18.68 -24.46 2.95
CA PRO A 503 -18.65 -25.67 2.14
C PRO A 503 -17.88 -26.75 2.90
N SER A 504 -18.47 -27.95 2.96
CA SER A 504 -17.97 -29.09 3.72
C SER A 504 -16.63 -29.59 3.18
N ALA A 505 -15.59 -29.55 4.01
CA ALA A 505 -14.49 -30.52 3.94
C ALA A 505 -14.87 -31.75 4.80
N PRO A 506 -14.31 -32.95 4.54
CA PRO A 506 -14.77 -34.18 5.17
C PRO A 506 -14.57 -34.16 6.69
N SER A 507 -15.67 -34.45 7.38
CA SER A 507 -15.84 -34.92 8.77
C SER A 507 -14.60 -35.05 9.65
N SER A 508 -14.55 -34.27 10.74
CA SER A 508 -14.27 -34.82 12.07
C SER A 508 -15.06 -34.04 13.14
N SER A 509 -15.65 -34.80 14.06
CA SER A 509 -16.68 -34.39 15.02
C SER A 509 -16.11 -33.75 16.30
N LYS A 510 -16.77 -32.69 16.79
CA LYS A 510 -17.34 -32.59 18.17
C LYS A 510 -18.04 -31.23 18.40
N PRO A 511 -19.04 -31.14 19.31
CA PRO A 511 -19.97 -30.02 19.38
C PRO A 511 -19.59 -28.98 20.45
N ALA A 512 -19.89 -27.71 20.19
CA ALA A 512 -19.82 -26.65 21.21
C ALA A 512 -21.07 -25.74 21.16
N THR A 513 -21.52 -25.42 22.37
CA THR A 513 -22.77 -24.75 22.75
C THR A 513 -22.77 -23.24 22.49
N ARG A 514 -23.97 -22.66 22.33
CA ARG A 514 -24.22 -21.27 21.91
C ARG A 514 -24.75 -20.44 23.09
N LYS A 515 -24.26 -19.20 23.28
CA LYS A 515 -24.91 -18.12 24.07
C LYS A 515 -24.59 -16.71 23.49
N PRO A 516 -25.39 -15.67 23.81
CA PRO A 516 -25.82 -14.65 22.84
C PRO A 516 -24.95 -13.39 22.77
N ALA A 517 -25.12 -12.65 21.66
CA ALA A 517 -24.28 -11.56 21.20
C ALA A 517 -24.53 -10.22 21.92
N SER A 518 -23.45 -9.56 22.35
CA SER A 518 -23.41 -8.11 22.58
C SER A 518 -22.98 -7.40 21.30
N ARG A 519 -23.66 -6.29 20.99
CA ARG A 519 -23.42 -5.43 19.81
C ARG A 519 -21.95 -4.96 19.77
N LYS A 520 -21.16 -5.52 18.85
CA LYS A 520 -19.80 -5.05 18.54
C LYS A 520 -19.87 -3.81 17.65
N LYS A 521 -19.10 -2.78 17.99
CA LYS A 521 -18.71 -1.71 17.06
C LYS A 521 -18.06 -2.36 15.84
N VAL A 522 -18.58 -2.06 14.66
CA VAL A 522 -18.06 -2.56 13.38
C VAL A 522 -16.65 -2.00 13.18
N PRO A 523 -15.60 -2.83 13.09
CA PRO A 523 -14.27 -2.35 12.73
C PRO A 523 -14.30 -1.82 11.28
N PRO A 524 -13.50 -0.80 10.94
CA PRO A 524 -13.49 -0.25 9.59
C PRO A 524 -13.15 -1.35 8.57
N MET A 525 -14.00 -1.49 7.56
CA MET A 525 -13.85 -2.46 6.47
C MET A 525 -12.73 -1.99 5.54
N THR A 526 -11.47 -2.24 5.88
CA THR A 526 -10.34 -1.79 5.06
C THR A 526 -9.97 -2.81 4.00
N ASP A 527 -10.41 -2.57 2.77
CA ASP A 527 -9.93 -3.21 1.55
C ASP A 527 -8.84 -2.35 0.87
N GLN A 528 -7.89 -1.82 1.65
CA GLN A 528 -6.76 -1.13 1.05
C GLN A 528 -5.66 -2.16 0.78
N PRO A 529 -5.41 -2.52 -0.49
CA PRO A 529 -4.16 -3.14 -0.81
C PRO A 529 -3.04 -2.17 -0.59
N ASP A 530 -2.00 -2.66 0.04
CA ASP A 530 -0.70 -2.03 -0.04
C ASP A 530 -0.16 -2.27 -1.46
N LEU A 531 -0.51 -1.35 -2.37
CA LEU A 531 -0.12 -1.34 -3.79
C LEU A 531 1.39 -1.42 -4.02
N PHE A 532 2.19 -1.13 -2.99
CA PHE A 532 3.64 -1.17 -3.05
C PHE A 532 4.26 -2.41 -2.42
N GLY A 533 3.49 -3.36 -1.88
CA GLY A 533 4.09 -4.45 -1.11
C GLY A 533 5.09 -3.92 -0.06
N LEU A 534 4.95 -2.65 0.32
CA LEU A 534 5.53 -2.08 1.51
C LEU A 534 4.60 -2.49 2.67
N VAL A 535 4.57 -3.79 2.97
CA VAL A 535 5.03 -4.11 4.31
C VAL A 535 6.41 -3.48 4.27
N PRO A 536 6.68 -2.34 4.95
CA PRO A 536 8.07 -1.90 5.09
C PRO A 536 8.79 -3.17 5.45
N GLU A 537 9.65 -3.69 4.56
CA GLU A 537 10.22 -5.04 4.61
C GLU A 537 10.38 -5.36 6.07
N ALA A 538 9.50 -6.20 6.70
CA ALA A 538 9.18 -6.08 8.14
C ALA A 538 10.47 -5.69 8.85
N PRO A 539 10.62 -4.40 9.21
CA PRO A 539 11.96 -3.83 9.30
C PRO A 539 12.70 -4.73 10.26
N LYS A 540 13.90 -5.19 9.82
CA LYS A 540 14.59 -6.31 10.47
C LYS A 540 14.49 -6.08 11.97
N PRO A 541 13.88 -7.01 12.72
CA PRO A 541 13.52 -6.76 14.11
C PRO A 541 14.76 -6.24 14.82
N LEU A 542 14.67 -5.00 15.31
CA LEU A 542 15.79 -4.34 15.97
C LEU A 542 15.85 -4.84 17.40
N PHE A 543 16.38 -6.05 17.57
CA PHE A 543 16.53 -6.64 18.88
C PHE A 543 17.51 -5.81 19.71
N PRO A 544 17.10 -5.39 20.92
CA PRO A 544 18.04 -4.86 21.88
C PRO A 544 19.15 -5.89 22.18
N THR A 545 20.39 -5.41 22.29
CA THR A 545 21.54 -6.27 22.60
C THR A 545 21.32 -7.01 23.92
N GLY A 546 21.64 -8.30 23.95
CA GLY A 546 21.59 -9.14 25.15
C GLY A 546 20.19 -9.59 25.59
N LEU A 547 19.17 -9.50 24.72
CA LEU A 547 17.84 -10.03 25.01
C LEU A 547 17.83 -11.57 24.90
N PRO A 548 17.24 -12.32 25.87
CA PRO A 548 17.05 -13.76 25.77
C PRO A 548 16.23 -14.19 24.55
N ASP A 549 16.49 -15.39 24.01
CA ASP A 549 15.88 -15.83 22.74
C ASP A 549 14.37 -16.08 22.83
N ASP A 550 13.87 -16.48 23.99
CA ASP A 550 12.43 -16.63 24.23
C ASP A 550 11.68 -15.28 24.20
N TRP A 551 12.30 -14.21 24.69
CA TRP A 551 11.81 -12.84 24.53
C TRP A 551 11.91 -12.35 23.08
N LYS A 552 13.00 -12.64 22.38
CA LYS A 552 13.14 -12.30 20.96
C LYS A 552 12.03 -12.95 20.14
N ALA A 553 11.78 -14.24 20.34
CA ALA A 553 10.73 -14.99 19.64
C ALA A 553 9.32 -14.44 19.97
N ALA A 554 9.04 -14.13 21.24
CA ALA A 554 7.73 -13.64 21.65
C ALA A 554 7.43 -12.20 21.17
N LEU A 555 8.46 -11.39 20.94
CA LEU A 555 8.33 -9.95 20.62
C LEU A 555 8.85 -9.57 19.23
N GLU A 556 9.19 -10.55 18.38
CA GLU A 556 9.72 -10.30 17.03
C GLU A 556 8.82 -9.36 16.21
N GLY A 557 7.51 -9.60 16.26
CA GLY A 557 6.51 -8.77 15.57
C GLY A 557 6.42 -7.33 16.09
N GLU A 558 6.81 -7.09 17.34
CA GLU A 558 6.82 -5.77 17.96
C GLU A 558 8.11 -5.01 17.63
N PHE A 559 9.27 -5.70 17.66
CA PHE A 559 10.57 -5.12 17.28
C PHE A 559 10.70 -4.84 15.78
N SER A 560 9.81 -5.41 14.96
CA SER A 560 9.64 -5.10 13.54
C SER A 560 8.43 -4.19 13.25
N ALA A 561 7.71 -3.73 14.28
CA ALA A 561 6.54 -2.87 14.07
C ALA A 561 6.95 -1.40 13.86
N PRO A 562 6.25 -0.64 12.99
CA PRO A 562 6.58 0.77 12.71
C PRO A 562 6.70 1.67 13.94
N TYR A 563 5.85 1.48 14.96
CA TYR A 563 5.90 2.29 16.19
C TYR A 563 7.23 2.12 16.94
N PHE A 564 7.90 0.98 16.81
CA PHE A 564 9.17 0.72 17.49
C PHE A 564 10.34 1.49 16.84
N TYR A 565 10.28 1.70 15.52
CA TYR A 565 11.23 2.55 14.80
C TYR A 565 11.02 4.02 15.12
N GLU A 566 9.76 4.46 15.14
CA GLU A 566 9.39 5.81 15.57
C GLU A 566 9.85 6.07 17.01
N LEU A 567 9.65 5.10 17.92
CA LEU A 567 10.12 5.15 19.29
C LEU A 567 11.66 5.21 19.37
N ARG A 568 12.38 4.40 18.58
CA ARG A 568 13.84 4.42 18.52
C ARG A 568 14.35 5.79 18.05
N ASP A 569 13.81 6.29 16.95
CA ASP A 569 14.24 7.56 16.34
C ASP A 569 13.94 8.72 17.30
N PHE A 570 12.77 8.70 17.93
CA PHE A 570 12.46 9.59 19.05
C PHE A 570 13.53 9.51 20.14
N LEU A 571 13.87 8.33 20.64
CA LEU A 571 14.86 8.19 21.73
C LEU A 571 16.28 8.60 21.33
N VAL A 572 16.67 8.43 20.06
CA VAL A 572 17.96 8.89 19.53
C VAL A 572 18.02 10.41 19.55
N GLU A 573 17.01 11.08 19.01
CA GLU A 573 16.96 12.55 19.02
C GLU A 573 16.79 13.09 20.45
N GLU A 574 15.97 12.44 21.26
CA GLU A 574 15.71 12.83 22.63
C GLU A 574 16.99 12.74 23.49
N ARG A 575 17.84 11.73 23.26
CA ARG A 575 19.15 11.60 23.95
C ARG A 575 20.20 12.59 23.44
N LYS A 576 20.06 13.15 22.23
CA LYS A 576 20.91 14.26 21.76
C LYS A 576 20.56 15.56 22.47
N ALA A 577 19.27 15.78 22.74
CA ALA A 577 18.77 17.02 23.31
C ALA A 577 18.71 17.03 24.85
N HIS A 578 18.56 15.86 25.49
CA HIS A 578 18.26 15.76 26.92
C HIS A 578 18.94 14.56 27.61
N THR A 579 19.15 14.67 28.92
CA THR A 579 19.55 13.54 29.77
C THR A 579 18.39 12.58 29.98
N ILE A 580 18.49 11.34 29.47
CA ILE A 580 17.44 10.32 29.54
C ILE A 580 17.86 9.12 30.40
N TYR A 581 17.00 8.75 31.35
CA TYR A 581 17.15 7.60 32.23
C TYR A 581 16.20 6.44 31.86
N PRO A 582 16.60 5.17 32.10
CA PRO A 582 17.97 4.77 32.43
C PRO A 582 18.91 4.95 31.20
N PRO A 583 20.24 4.83 31.38
CA PRO A 583 21.18 4.77 30.26
C PRO A 583 20.77 3.73 29.20
N ALA A 584 21.11 3.98 27.93
CA ALA A 584 20.64 3.13 26.82
C ALA A 584 20.92 1.62 26.98
N PRO A 585 22.10 1.18 27.49
CA PRO A 585 22.35 -0.24 27.74
C PRO A 585 21.37 -0.86 28.73
N ASP A 586 20.83 -0.09 29.68
CA ASP A 586 20.05 -0.62 30.80
C ASP A 586 18.55 -0.72 30.53
N VAL A 587 18.04 -0.09 29.45
CA VAL A 587 16.59 0.07 29.19
C VAL A 587 15.81 -1.24 29.25
N PHE A 588 16.43 -2.35 28.82
CA PHE A 588 15.80 -3.67 28.74
C PHE A 588 16.23 -4.63 29.85
N ASN A 589 16.89 -4.16 30.92
CA ASN A 589 17.40 -5.03 31.99
C ASN A 589 16.32 -5.90 32.65
N ALA A 590 15.06 -5.42 32.77
CA ALA A 590 13.96 -6.25 33.25
C ALA A 590 13.76 -7.54 32.43
N LEU A 591 13.92 -7.48 31.11
CA LEU A 591 13.80 -8.65 30.23
C LEU A 591 15.08 -9.48 30.20
N ARG A 592 16.24 -8.86 30.43
CA ARG A 592 17.54 -9.57 30.45
C ARG A 592 17.73 -10.40 31.71
N PHE A 593 17.34 -9.85 32.86
CA PHE A 593 17.47 -10.54 34.15
C PHE A 593 16.33 -11.53 34.39
N THR A 594 15.27 -11.49 33.60
CA THR A 594 14.12 -12.40 33.75
C THR A 594 13.68 -12.92 32.37
N PRO A 595 14.29 -14.02 31.87
CA PRO A 595 13.86 -14.69 30.64
C PRO A 595 12.37 -15.05 30.68
N LEU A 596 11.69 -15.04 29.52
CA LEU A 596 10.23 -15.22 29.46
C LEU A 596 9.82 -16.56 30.08
N SER A 597 10.58 -17.61 29.80
CA SER A 597 10.40 -18.96 30.34
C SER A 597 10.42 -19.00 31.87
N GLU A 598 11.21 -18.15 32.52
CA GLU A 598 11.42 -18.12 33.98
C GLU A 598 10.48 -17.16 34.73
N VAL A 599 9.67 -16.36 34.03
CA VAL A 599 8.74 -15.42 34.69
C VAL A 599 7.74 -16.17 35.58
N LYS A 600 7.77 -15.87 36.88
CA LYS A 600 6.83 -16.35 37.92
C LYS A 600 5.91 -15.25 38.41
N VAL A 601 6.42 -14.02 38.48
CA VAL A 601 5.72 -12.85 39.01
C VAL A 601 5.96 -11.67 38.07
N LEU A 602 4.93 -10.85 37.83
CA LEU A 602 5.07 -9.57 37.12
C LEU A 602 4.61 -8.44 38.05
N ILE A 603 5.50 -7.51 38.34
CA ILE A 603 5.21 -6.29 39.10
C ILE A 603 5.31 -5.10 38.14
N LEU A 604 4.29 -4.25 38.10
CA LEU A 604 4.21 -3.15 37.13
C LEU A 604 4.39 -1.78 37.79
N GLY A 605 5.46 -1.08 37.41
CA GLY A 605 5.69 0.34 37.67
C GLY A 605 5.13 1.25 36.56
N GLN A 606 5.13 2.55 36.82
CA GLN A 606 4.65 3.57 35.88
C GLN A 606 5.77 3.99 34.90
N ASP A 607 6.79 4.67 35.42
CA ASP A 607 7.97 5.15 34.71
C ASP A 607 9.24 4.99 35.58
N PRO A 608 10.46 5.05 35.00
CA PRO A 608 11.69 4.92 35.76
C PRO A 608 11.91 6.11 36.71
N TYR A 609 12.77 5.92 37.72
CA TYR A 609 13.26 7.04 38.50
C TYR A 609 14.05 8.03 37.63
N HIS A 610 13.76 9.33 37.79
CA HIS A 610 14.18 10.38 36.87
C HIS A 610 15.32 11.28 37.41
N ARG A 611 16.09 10.83 38.41
CA ARG A 611 17.29 11.55 38.90
C ARG A 611 18.57 10.78 38.55
N PRO A 612 19.73 11.48 38.50
CA PRO A 612 21.03 10.87 38.22
C PRO A 612 21.33 9.63 39.08
N GLY A 613 21.85 8.59 38.43
CA GLY A 613 22.31 7.36 39.07
C GLY A 613 21.20 6.42 39.57
N GLN A 614 19.92 6.81 39.50
CA GLN A 614 18.84 6.01 40.10
C GLN A 614 18.40 4.84 39.22
N ALA A 615 17.81 5.10 38.05
CA ALA A 615 17.19 4.06 37.23
C ALA A 615 18.22 3.21 36.48
N HIS A 616 17.97 1.90 36.46
CA HIS A 616 18.78 0.89 35.76
C HIS A 616 17.95 -0.17 35.02
N GLY A 617 16.70 0.16 34.68
CA GLY A 617 15.83 -0.69 33.86
C GLY A 617 14.90 -1.64 34.61
N LEU A 618 14.96 -1.70 35.94
CA LEU A 618 14.00 -2.40 36.80
C LEU A 618 13.04 -1.41 37.49
N SER A 619 11.73 -1.71 37.49
CA SER A 619 10.75 -0.91 38.25
C SER A 619 11.02 -0.97 39.75
N PHE A 620 10.77 0.14 40.45
CA PHE A 620 10.96 0.28 41.91
C PHE A 620 12.40 0.07 42.42
N SER A 621 13.38 -0.14 41.54
CA SER A 621 14.76 -0.48 41.88
C SER A 621 15.72 0.69 41.61
N VAL A 622 16.76 0.85 42.43
CA VAL A 622 17.85 1.82 42.24
C VAL A 622 19.22 1.16 42.35
N ARG A 623 20.25 1.74 41.72
CA ARG A 623 21.63 1.23 41.79
C ARG A 623 22.19 1.22 43.22
N PRO A 624 23.20 0.37 43.51
CA PRO A 624 23.94 0.42 44.77
C PRO A 624 24.47 1.84 45.07
N GLY A 625 24.48 2.23 46.34
CA GLY A 625 24.92 3.56 46.78
C GLY A 625 23.88 4.68 46.64
N VAL A 626 22.76 4.45 45.94
CA VAL A 626 21.65 5.42 45.87
C VAL A 626 20.74 5.29 47.10
N PRO A 627 20.35 6.40 47.75
CA PRO A 627 19.38 6.37 48.83
C PRO A 627 18.07 5.70 48.43
N VAL A 628 17.55 4.81 49.29
CA VAL A 628 16.31 4.06 49.06
C VAL A 628 15.13 5.03 48.82
N PRO A 629 14.48 5.01 47.64
CA PRO A 629 13.40 5.94 47.33
C PRO A 629 12.18 5.77 48.25
N PRO A 630 11.34 6.81 48.42
CA PRO A 630 10.15 6.74 49.29
C PRO A 630 9.24 5.54 48.99
N SER A 631 8.93 5.28 47.72
CA SER A 631 8.08 4.15 47.33
C SER A 631 8.69 2.80 47.71
N LEU A 632 10.00 2.64 47.55
CA LEU A 632 10.69 1.40 47.93
C LEU A 632 10.80 1.23 49.46
N ARG A 633 10.96 2.33 50.21
CA ARG A 633 10.88 2.29 51.68
C ARG A 633 9.52 1.78 52.16
N ASN A 634 8.44 2.18 51.48
CA ASN A 634 7.10 1.69 51.80
C ASN A 634 6.92 0.22 51.42
N ILE A 635 7.48 -0.22 50.29
CA ILE A 635 7.57 -1.66 49.93
C ILE A 635 8.30 -2.45 51.03
N TYR A 636 9.45 -1.98 51.53
CA TYR A 636 10.18 -2.66 52.60
C TYR A 636 9.44 -2.67 53.94
N LYS A 637 8.71 -1.60 54.27
CA LYS A 637 7.85 -1.57 55.46
C LYS A 637 6.73 -2.60 55.38
N GLU A 638 6.08 -2.72 54.22
CA GLU A 638 5.05 -3.74 54.01
C GLU A 638 5.65 -5.15 54.07
N LEU A 639 6.80 -5.39 53.42
CA LEU A 639 7.53 -6.66 53.49
C LEU A 639 7.87 -7.08 54.92
N ALA A 640 8.33 -6.15 55.77
CA ALA A 640 8.65 -6.45 57.17
C ALA A 640 7.42 -6.90 58.00
N GLY A 641 6.22 -6.44 57.62
CA GLY A 641 4.95 -6.88 58.24
C GLY A 641 4.29 -8.08 57.55
N ASP A 642 4.76 -8.47 56.37
CA ASP A 642 4.16 -9.50 55.52
C ASP A 642 4.97 -10.81 55.52
N ILE A 643 6.29 -10.73 55.41
CA ILE A 643 7.21 -11.88 55.35
C ILE A 643 7.94 -12.03 56.69
N PRO A 644 7.71 -13.13 57.45
CA PRO A 644 8.39 -13.38 58.70
C PRO A 644 9.92 -13.40 58.52
N GLY A 645 10.64 -12.66 59.36
CA GLY A 645 12.11 -12.59 59.34
C GLY A 645 12.70 -11.61 58.32
N PHE A 646 11.89 -10.94 57.50
CA PHE A 646 12.40 -9.95 56.55
C PHE A 646 13.00 -8.74 57.28
N THR A 647 14.26 -8.44 56.95
CA THR A 647 14.98 -7.28 57.45
C THR A 647 15.25 -6.31 56.31
N PRO A 648 14.74 -5.06 56.36
CA PRO A 648 14.97 -4.06 55.31
C PRO A 648 16.45 -3.81 55.04
N PRO A 649 16.94 -4.00 53.80
CA PRO A 649 18.33 -3.70 53.46
C PRO A 649 18.56 -2.19 53.36
N LYS A 650 19.83 -1.78 53.41
CA LYS A 650 20.23 -0.36 53.27
C LYS A 650 20.40 0.09 51.81
N HIS A 651 20.06 -0.75 50.83
CA HIS A 651 20.12 -0.43 49.40
C HIS A 651 18.78 -0.72 48.72
N GLY A 652 18.61 -0.20 47.50
CA GLY A 652 17.39 -0.36 46.70
C GLY A 652 17.53 -1.22 45.44
N PHE A 653 18.58 -2.03 45.37
CA PHE A 653 18.93 -2.84 44.20
C PHE A 653 18.21 -4.20 44.21
N LEU A 654 17.17 -4.32 43.40
CA LEU A 654 16.24 -5.47 43.36
C LEU A 654 16.60 -6.56 42.35
N ARG A 655 17.85 -6.63 41.87
CA ARG A 655 18.29 -7.61 40.86
C ARG A 655 18.07 -9.07 41.33
N ALA A 656 18.33 -9.35 42.61
CA ALA A 656 18.13 -10.68 43.21
C ALA A 656 16.66 -11.17 43.13
N TRP A 657 15.67 -10.27 43.04
CA TRP A 657 14.28 -10.68 42.77
C TRP A 657 14.07 -10.99 41.29
N ALA A 658 14.66 -10.20 40.39
CA ALA A 658 14.54 -10.42 38.95
C ALA A 658 15.09 -11.79 38.52
N GLU A 659 16.23 -12.18 39.07
CA GLU A 659 16.89 -13.48 38.82
C GLU A 659 16.09 -14.67 39.37
N GLN A 660 15.13 -14.45 40.27
CA GLN A 660 14.23 -15.50 40.78
C GLN A 660 12.94 -15.66 39.95
N GLY A 661 12.74 -14.84 38.92
CA GLY A 661 11.55 -14.85 38.08
C GLY A 661 10.58 -13.68 38.32
N VAL A 662 10.99 -12.62 39.03
CA VAL A 662 10.17 -11.43 39.27
C VAL A 662 10.42 -10.37 38.20
N LEU A 663 9.56 -10.30 37.19
CA LEU A 663 9.62 -9.31 36.13
C LEU A 663 9.19 -7.93 36.65
N LEU A 664 10.16 -7.08 36.97
CA LEU A 664 10.01 -5.71 37.45
C LEU A 664 9.91 -4.72 36.28
N LEU A 665 8.73 -4.61 35.67
CA LEU A 665 8.51 -3.87 34.42
C LEU A 665 7.92 -2.47 34.68
N ASN A 666 8.42 -1.44 34.00
CA ASN A 666 7.72 -0.14 33.93
C ASN A 666 6.82 -0.10 32.69
N ALA A 667 5.72 0.66 32.73
CA ALA A 667 4.85 0.80 31.57
C ALA A 667 5.42 1.74 30.49
N VAL A 668 6.24 2.70 30.90
CA VAL A 668 7.11 3.51 30.06
C VAL A 668 8.55 3.20 30.47
N LEU A 669 9.44 2.86 29.54
CA LEU A 669 10.79 2.34 29.89
C LEU A 669 11.88 3.41 29.99
N THR A 670 11.61 4.64 29.56
CA THR A 670 12.55 5.76 29.67
C THR A 670 11.87 7.04 30.13
N VAL A 671 12.64 7.95 30.72
CA VAL A 671 12.18 9.24 31.24
C VAL A 671 13.27 10.29 31.13
N ARG A 672 12.88 11.55 31.01
CA ARG A 672 13.79 12.70 31.00
C ARG A 672 14.16 13.07 32.43
N GLU A 673 15.40 13.50 32.64
CA GLU A 673 15.86 14.01 33.92
C GLU A 673 14.90 15.09 34.48
N GLY A 674 14.49 14.90 35.73
CA GLY A 674 13.62 15.84 36.44
C GLY A 674 12.16 15.89 35.96
N GLN A 675 11.75 15.09 34.96
CA GLN A 675 10.42 15.17 34.34
C GLN A 675 9.74 13.80 34.28
N ALA A 676 9.04 13.42 35.35
CA ALA A 676 8.24 12.19 35.38
C ALA A 676 7.22 12.15 34.23
N ASN A 677 7.00 10.96 33.65
CA ASN A 677 6.12 10.69 32.51
C ASN A 677 6.45 11.45 31.21
N SER A 678 7.65 12.03 31.06
CA SER A 678 8.01 12.81 29.87
C SER A 678 7.87 12.04 28.54
N HIS A 679 8.00 10.70 28.57
CA HIS A 679 7.90 9.85 27.38
C HIS A 679 6.58 9.07 27.28
N GLN A 680 5.56 9.47 28.05
CA GLN A 680 4.22 8.92 27.91
C GLN A 680 3.67 9.19 26.49
N GLY A 681 3.01 8.19 25.91
CA GLY A 681 2.41 8.28 24.57
C GLY A 681 3.41 8.30 23.42
N LYS A 682 4.68 8.00 23.68
CA LYS A 682 5.75 7.96 22.65
C LYS A 682 5.98 6.59 22.04
N GLY A 683 5.24 5.57 22.49
CA GLY A 683 5.23 4.23 21.88
C GLY A 683 5.63 3.10 22.83
N TRP A 684 6.18 3.39 24.02
CA TRP A 684 6.55 2.38 25.00
C TRP A 684 5.37 1.51 25.46
N GLU A 685 4.17 2.09 25.55
CA GLU A 685 2.97 1.40 26.02
C GLU A 685 2.53 0.26 25.09
N HIS A 686 2.85 0.36 23.80
CA HIS A 686 2.59 -0.72 22.85
C HIS A 686 3.46 -1.95 23.16
N LEU A 687 4.76 -1.71 23.37
CA LEU A 687 5.72 -2.76 23.68
C LEU A 687 5.46 -3.39 25.05
N THR A 688 5.20 -2.58 26.08
CA THR A 688 4.93 -3.10 27.43
C THR A 688 3.60 -3.84 27.50
N ASP A 689 2.59 -3.42 26.74
CA ASP A 689 1.35 -4.20 26.58
C ASP A 689 1.59 -5.54 25.88
N ALA A 690 2.51 -5.60 24.92
CA ALA A 690 2.89 -6.84 24.25
C ALA A 690 3.66 -7.79 25.18
N ILE A 691 4.57 -7.26 26.01
CA ILE A 691 5.25 -8.02 27.07
C ILE A 691 4.23 -8.64 28.02
N ILE A 692 3.23 -7.88 28.49
CA ILE A 692 2.17 -8.40 29.38
C ILE A 692 1.37 -9.51 28.67
N ARG A 693 1.04 -9.34 27.38
CA ARG A 693 0.35 -10.37 26.59
C ARG A 693 1.18 -11.64 26.44
N ALA A 694 2.49 -11.51 26.22
CA ALA A 694 3.41 -12.65 26.12
C ALA A 694 3.48 -13.43 27.44
N VAL A 695 3.54 -12.74 28.58
CA VAL A 695 3.50 -13.38 29.90
C VAL A 695 2.13 -14.04 30.16
N ASN A 696 1.02 -13.39 29.79
CA ASN A 696 -0.33 -13.94 29.90
C ASN A 696 -0.58 -15.15 28.98
N ALA A 697 0.21 -15.32 27.92
CA ALA A 697 0.13 -16.47 27.04
C ALA A 697 0.85 -17.70 27.61
N LYS A 698 1.62 -17.57 28.70
CA LYS A 698 2.32 -18.70 29.31
C LYS A 698 1.31 -19.73 29.84
N PRO A 699 1.55 -21.03 29.59
CA PRO A 699 0.72 -22.09 30.15
C PRO A 699 0.87 -22.18 31.67
N ASP A 700 2.06 -21.88 32.19
CA ASP A 700 2.33 -21.92 33.62
C ASP A 700 1.74 -20.71 34.34
N ARG A 701 1.28 -20.92 35.59
CA ARG A 701 0.77 -19.85 36.45
C ARG A 701 1.81 -18.74 36.62
N VAL A 702 1.34 -17.50 36.52
CA VAL A 702 2.10 -16.27 36.80
C VAL A 702 1.24 -15.41 37.73
N VAL A 703 1.87 -14.78 38.71
CA VAL A 703 1.20 -13.84 39.62
C VAL A 703 1.44 -12.41 39.15
N PHE A 704 0.37 -11.70 38.80
CA PHE A 704 0.44 -10.29 38.38
C PHE A 704 0.10 -9.38 39.56
N VAL A 705 1.05 -8.53 39.94
CA VAL A 705 0.91 -7.60 41.05
C VAL A 705 0.70 -6.18 40.49
N LEU A 706 -0.51 -5.65 40.67
CA LEU A 706 -0.94 -4.39 40.06
C LEU A 706 -1.18 -3.33 41.15
N TRP A 707 -0.16 -2.51 41.41
CA TRP A 707 -0.22 -1.43 42.38
C TRP A 707 -0.73 -0.13 41.76
N GLY A 708 -1.78 0.45 42.34
CA GLY A 708 -2.32 1.74 41.92
C GLY A 708 -3.23 1.70 40.70
N SER A 709 -3.85 2.85 40.38
CA SER A 709 -4.82 2.95 39.28
C SER A 709 -4.21 2.69 37.90
N TYR A 710 -2.94 3.05 37.71
CA TYR A 710 -2.25 2.85 36.44
C TYR A 710 -2.06 1.36 36.14
N ALA A 711 -1.50 0.59 37.08
CA ALA A 711 -1.27 -0.83 36.89
C ALA A 711 -2.57 -1.62 36.74
N ARG A 712 -3.60 -1.29 37.55
CA ARG A 712 -4.93 -1.92 37.48
C ARG A 712 -5.60 -1.76 36.11
N LYS A 713 -5.33 -0.68 35.36
CA LYS A 713 -5.84 -0.52 33.98
C LYS A 713 -5.32 -1.60 33.02
N LYS A 714 -4.18 -2.24 33.32
CA LYS A 714 -3.61 -3.33 32.52
C LYS A 714 -4.25 -4.68 32.81
N ARG A 715 -5.12 -4.80 33.82
CA ARG A 715 -5.91 -6.01 34.13
C ARG A 715 -6.62 -6.59 32.90
N LYS A 716 -7.11 -5.73 31.99
CA LYS A 716 -7.78 -6.14 30.74
C LYS A 716 -6.91 -6.97 29.79
N LEU A 717 -5.58 -6.97 29.97
CA LEU A 717 -4.63 -7.73 29.17
C LEU A 717 -4.34 -9.12 29.76
N ILE A 718 -4.76 -9.36 31.01
CA ILE A 718 -4.56 -10.62 31.73
C ILE A 718 -5.88 -11.39 31.64
N THR A 719 -5.93 -12.33 30.69
CA THR A 719 -7.14 -13.10 30.35
C THR A 719 -7.01 -14.58 30.64
N GLY A 720 -5.79 -15.07 30.91
CA GLY A 720 -5.54 -16.48 31.26
C GLY A 720 -6.09 -16.80 32.64
N GLY A 721 -7.02 -17.74 32.72
CA GLY A 721 -7.68 -18.13 33.98
C GLY A 721 -6.77 -18.84 34.98
N GLN A 722 -5.59 -19.30 34.53
CA GLN A 722 -4.56 -19.90 35.37
C GLN A 722 -3.76 -18.89 36.19
N HIS A 723 -3.77 -17.61 35.80
CA HIS A 723 -3.00 -16.55 36.45
C HIS A 723 -3.74 -15.97 37.65
N ILE A 724 -2.99 -15.47 38.64
CA ILE A 724 -3.52 -14.78 39.81
C ILE A 724 -3.21 -13.30 39.70
N ILE A 725 -4.17 -12.44 40.05
CA ILE A 725 -4.01 -10.99 40.04
C ILE A 725 -4.15 -10.50 41.49
N ILE A 726 -3.12 -9.79 41.97
CA ILE A 726 -3.09 -9.15 43.30
C ILE A 726 -3.09 -7.64 43.08
N GLU A 727 -4.11 -6.95 43.60
CA GLU A 727 -4.29 -5.51 43.42
C GLU A 727 -4.24 -4.79 44.77
N SER A 728 -3.59 -3.62 44.82
CA SER A 728 -3.59 -2.72 45.99
C SER A 728 -3.38 -1.26 45.59
N GLY A 729 -3.35 -0.34 46.57
CA GLY A 729 -2.90 1.03 46.38
C GLY A 729 -1.46 1.11 45.87
N HIS A 730 -1.04 2.27 45.36
CA HIS A 730 0.36 2.44 44.94
C HIS A 730 1.25 2.67 46.19
N PRO A 731 2.47 2.12 46.27
CA PRO A 731 3.38 2.32 47.41
C PRO A 731 3.95 3.74 47.54
N SER A 732 3.45 4.71 46.76
CA SER A 732 3.90 6.10 46.80
C SER A 732 3.40 6.77 48.08
N PRO A 733 4.13 7.76 48.65
CA PRO A 733 3.65 8.55 49.79
C PRO A 733 2.25 9.14 49.61
N LEU A 734 1.82 9.39 48.36
CA LEU A 734 0.50 9.93 48.04
C LEU A 734 -0.66 8.93 48.19
N SER A 735 -0.39 7.63 48.32
CA SER A 735 -1.41 6.59 48.38
C SER A 735 -1.04 5.38 49.26
N GLU A 736 -0.04 5.54 50.12
CA GLU A 736 0.54 4.46 50.93
C GLU A 736 -0.46 3.83 51.90
N THR A 737 -1.46 4.58 52.35
CA THR A 737 -2.54 4.09 53.22
C THR A 737 -3.38 2.99 52.57
N TYR A 738 -3.49 2.97 51.24
CA TYR A 738 -4.18 1.92 50.48
C TYR A 738 -3.25 0.75 50.09
N PHE A 739 -1.96 0.85 50.39
CA PHE A 739 -0.95 -0.16 50.12
C PHE A 739 -0.62 -0.98 51.37
N PHE A 740 -0.52 -0.34 52.54
CA PHE A 740 -0.19 -1.04 53.78
C PHE A 740 -1.26 -2.03 54.22
N GLY A 741 -0.83 -3.18 54.75
CA GLY A 741 -1.69 -4.26 55.22
C GLY A 741 -2.30 -5.11 54.09
N THR A 742 -1.93 -4.85 52.83
CA THR A 742 -2.44 -5.61 51.68
C THR A 742 -1.74 -6.94 51.49
N ARG A 743 -0.59 -7.14 52.16
CA ARG A 743 0.19 -8.37 52.24
C ARG A 743 0.41 -9.04 50.88
N PRO A 744 0.92 -8.31 49.87
CA PRO A 744 1.00 -8.84 48.52
C PRO A 744 2.08 -9.92 48.37
N PHE A 745 3.13 -9.93 49.19
CA PHE A 745 4.30 -10.82 49.03
C PHE A 745 4.02 -12.24 49.55
N SER A 746 3.38 -12.36 50.71
CA SER A 746 2.94 -13.68 51.21
C SER A 746 1.87 -14.28 50.30
N LYS A 747 0.96 -13.46 49.76
CA LYS A 747 -0.04 -13.88 48.75
C LYS A 747 0.60 -14.35 47.45
N VAL A 748 1.67 -13.68 46.99
CA VAL A 748 2.43 -14.15 45.83
C VAL A 748 3.02 -15.53 46.11
N ASN A 749 3.69 -15.72 47.24
CA ASN A 749 4.31 -17.01 47.58
C ASN A 749 3.27 -18.12 47.71
N ALA A 750 2.15 -17.87 48.40
CA ALA A 750 1.05 -18.82 48.49
C ALA A 750 0.49 -19.22 47.10
N ALA A 751 0.32 -18.26 46.19
CA ALA A 751 -0.17 -18.53 44.84
C ALA A 751 0.85 -19.33 43.97
N LEU A 752 2.15 -19.16 44.23
CA LEU A 752 3.20 -19.96 43.58
C LEU A 752 3.23 -21.38 44.14
N GLU A 753 3.16 -21.55 45.46
CA GLU A 753 3.10 -22.85 46.14
C GLU A 753 1.90 -23.67 45.68
N GLU A 754 0.72 -23.04 45.56
CA GLU A 754 -0.51 -23.67 45.06
C GLU A 754 -0.34 -24.21 43.63
N ALA A 755 0.52 -23.59 42.82
CA ALA A 755 0.87 -24.05 41.48
C ALA A 755 2.12 -24.94 41.41
N GLY A 756 2.62 -25.40 42.56
CA GLY A 756 3.82 -26.25 42.63
C GLY A 756 5.11 -25.55 42.22
N LYS A 757 5.16 -24.22 42.27
CA LYS A 757 6.34 -23.41 41.95
C LYS A 757 7.08 -23.01 43.22
N THR A 758 8.41 -22.87 43.11
CA THR A 758 9.24 -22.35 44.20
C THR A 758 8.80 -20.93 44.57
N PRO A 759 8.56 -20.64 45.86
CA PRO A 759 8.34 -19.29 46.38
C PRO A 759 9.47 -18.33 46.02
N ILE A 760 9.20 -17.03 46.07
CA ILE A 760 10.24 -16.01 45.95
C ILE A 760 10.87 -15.78 47.33
N GLU A 761 12.20 -15.82 47.39
CA GLU A 761 12.97 -15.33 48.52
C GLU A 761 13.02 -13.80 48.44
N TRP A 762 12.17 -13.16 49.25
CA TRP A 762 12.02 -11.71 49.25
C TRP A 762 13.15 -11.01 50.00
N GLN A 763 13.87 -11.70 50.90
CA GLN A 763 15.04 -11.14 51.56
C GLN A 763 16.13 -10.82 50.54
N LEU A 764 16.56 -9.57 50.52
CA LEU A 764 17.68 -9.14 49.69
C LEU A 764 19.02 -9.36 50.42
N PRO A 765 20.12 -9.55 49.68
CA PRO A 765 21.47 -9.61 50.26
C PRO A 765 21.79 -8.37 51.11
N VAL A 766 22.67 -8.52 52.10
CA VAL A 766 23.07 -7.41 52.97
C VAL A 766 23.86 -6.34 52.21
N VAL A 767 24.66 -6.78 51.24
CA VAL A 767 25.47 -5.94 50.34
C VAL A 767 24.98 -6.15 48.91
N ALA A 768 24.77 -5.06 48.19
CA ALA A 768 24.43 -5.12 46.76
C ALA A 768 25.71 -5.20 45.94
N GLU A 769 25.86 -6.30 45.19
CA GLU A 769 26.88 -6.45 44.15
C GLU A 769 26.23 -6.19 42.79
N GLU A 770 26.90 -5.43 41.93
CA GLU A 770 26.34 -4.94 40.66
C GLU A 770 26.37 -5.98 39.54
#